data_AF-D8FU62-F1
#
_entry.id   AF-D8FU62-F1
#
_cell.length_a   1.000
_cell.length_b   1.000
_cell.length_c   1.000
_cell.angle_alpha   90.00
_cell.angle_beta   90.00
_cell.angle_gamma   90.00
#
_symmetry.space_group_name_H-M   'P 1'
#
loop_
_entity.id
_entity.type
_entity.pdbx_description
1 polymer ?
#
loop_
_entity_poly.entity_id
_entity_poly.type
_entity_poly.pdbx_seq_one_letter_code
_entity_poly.pdbx_strand_id
1 'polypeptide(L)'
;MRWIRYVAIALVNAFGVVVGIVWVAVPHTLAQSSIDSTIQTYQLQETTPSVRSLPELYKIRDRLKADLNKLTQNSDRTLFPEPWREEIQRQQSENSRRNLQAVEASILIEEEANNTWQQAAKLARQAVEIGRIPSPNAATWERSQHLWQAAIEILRQIPQESFLADKAIEKTIEYQGYVAIATYEWQLARSIEEAKNRDRLEKLAKANVSKSATVTPLSIPSTSVTPPLGFSFLGDTNRDGIIDQRDEQKREKWSFSSGALILFNHDDDDRKGIPDWQDRKVNGERDVQDLAPITLKLSEEFVGSQIFLTADTAALRHVNIFQKTNDGWRIVDISGKEPLVFDREMVLGVEAKQFRDRNWSGVIALKATAVKNGKEMAADTIQMGVSPWIVSPNTAPVKEIHVSDRGVQNSDFVAQIKQAIEPTDTKTKIIPGDSIWLQETKEIGYVQIPDKSGIRTFNSALKRGGDNQSKSLLGRDFGTFEIGQSRGLDPLNQWADGYGNLEVTPPLAGYPMGRVYYGNSGTATLNPEVVDFIKAQQVQGPPVDIDTSWLLIRNADEIISFIPNNSGQPLLMVVSPEAGVKLLEELAKKGYNDAIVNRDLSTQTTVRAALNNKSLIQHNLYLQQEKINPLLSKLKKEFQLTDDRIIQVPAMFGYSGYAWWPNMVNSVAVNGQLLVSNPRGPMIDGQDYTQEKFRQLVAPSGITVNFLEDKYYHELRGNTHSATNTIRQGEVKPFWEF
;
A
#
# COMPACT_ATOMS: atom_id res chain seq x y z
N MET A 1 20.36 -13.92 -32.16
CA MET A 1 19.16 -13.70 -33.00
C MET A 1 18.36 -14.99 -33.11
N ARG A 2 17.24 -15.10 -32.41
CA ARG A 2 16.22 -16.14 -32.61
C ARG A 2 14.86 -15.45 -32.49
N TRP A 3 14.10 -15.52 -33.58
CA TRP A 3 12.86 -14.78 -33.79
C TRP A 3 11.71 -15.39 -32.98
N ILE A 4 11.10 -14.60 -32.11
CA ILE A 4 9.76 -14.84 -31.58
C ILE A 4 8.79 -14.22 -32.61
N ARG A 5 7.91 -15.02 -33.21
CA ARG A 5 6.80 -14.49 -34.02
C ARG A 5 5.62 -14.22 -33.11
N TYR A 6 5.12 -13.00 -33.17
CA TYR A 6 3.86 -12.61 -32.57
C TYR A 6 2.69 -13.03 -33.48
N VAL A 7 1.58 -13.49 -32.90
CA VAL A 7 0.32 -13.65 -33.61
C VAL A 7 -0.70 -12.68 -33.01
N ALA A 8 -1.35 -11.90 -33.87
CA ALA A 8 -2.48 -11.07 -33.47
C ALA A 8 -3.69 -11.97 -33.18
N ILE A 9 -4.12 -12.02 -31.92
CA ILE A 9 -5.39 -12.66 -31.56
C ILE A 9 -6.43 -11.56 -31.41
N ALA A 10 -7.40 -11.56 -32.31
CA ALA A 10 -8.60 -10.78 -32.18
C ALA A 10 -9.48 -11.39 -31.08
N LEU A 11 -9.83 -10.62 -30.05
CA LEU A 11 -10.91 -11.01 -29.14
C LEU A 11 -12.22 -10.81 -29.88
N VAL A 12 -12.77 -11.92 -30.37
CA VAL A 12 -14.02 -11.96 -31.11
C VAL A 12 -15.12 -12.47 -30.18
N ASN A 13 -16.19 -11.69 -30.03
CA ASN A 13 -17.36 -12.16 -29.29
C ASN A 13 -18.11 -13.26 -30.07
N ALA A 14 -19.14 -13.87 -29.47
CA ALA A 14 -19.99 -14.87 -30.14
C ALA A 14 -20.72 -14.38 -31.41
N PHE A 15 -20.56 -13.10 -31.80
CA PHE A 15 -21.16 -12.45 -32.96
C PHE A 15 -20.14 -11.97 -34.01
N GLY A 16 -18.86 -12.37 -33.91
CA GLY A 16 -17.89 -12.15 -34.99
C GLY A 16 -17.18 -10.79 -35.01
N VAL A 17 -17.25 -9.97 -33.95
CA VAL A 17 -16.63 -8.63 -33.90
C VAL A 17 -15.37 -8.59 -33.02
N VAL A 18 -14.27 -8.03 -33.54
CA VAL A 18 -12.99 -7.80 -32.85
C VAL A 18 -13.10 -6.61 -31.88
N VAL A 19 -12.80 -6.81 -30.59
CA VAL A 19 -12.93 -5.78 -29.54
C VAL A 19 -11.58 -5.32 -28.98
N GLY A 20 -10.47 -5.98 -29.34
CA GLY A 20 -9.11 -5.58 -29.00
C GLY A 20 -8.06 -6.55 -29.53
N ILE A 21 -6.81 -6.09 -29.68
CA ILE A 21 -5.64 -6.90 -30.08
C ILE A 21 -4.70 -6.99 -28.89
N VAL A 22 -4.44 -8.20 -28.40
CA VAL A 22 -3.44 -8.47 -27.35
C VAL A 22 -2.27 -9.22 -27.95
N TRP A 23 -1.04 -8.79 -27.63
CA TRP A 23 0.20 -9.44 -28.04
C TRP A 23 0.55 -10.54 -27.02
N VAL A 24 0.47 -11.80 -27.43
CA VAL A 24 0.76 -12.95 -26.54
C VAL A 24 1.78 -13.88 -27.20
N ALA A 25 2.75 -14.36 -26.41
CA ALA A 25 3.69 -15.39 -26.83
C ALA A 25 3.05 -16.78 -26.65
N VAL A 26 3.11 -17.65 -27.67
CA VAL A 26 2.48 -18.98 -27.65
C VAL A 26 3.51 -20.09 -27.94
N PRO A 27 3.69 -21.08 -27.05
CA PRO A 27 4.28 -22.38 -27.39
C PRO A 27 3.21 -23.35 -27.95
N HIS A 28 3.62 -24.25 -28.85
CA HIS A 28 2.73 -25.18 -29.55
C HIS A 28 2.29 -26.41 -28.72
N THR A 29 1.16 -26.99 -29.16
CA THR A 29 0.56 -28.33 -28.92
C THR A 29 -0.48 -28.41 -27.79
N LEU A 30 -1.64 -29.08 -27.91
CA LEU A 30 -2.29 -29.91 -28.94
C LEU A 30 -3.81 -29.93 -28.66
N ALA A 31 -4.61 -30.08 -29.71
CA ALA A 31 -6.02 -30.47 -29.61
C ALA A 31 -6.12 -32.00 -29.67
N GLN A 32 -6.98 -32.60 -28.83
CA GLN A 32 -7.76 -33.80 -29.19
C GLN A 32 -8.86 -34.08 -28.17
N SER A 33 -10.02 -34.41 -28.71
CA SER A 33 -11.21 -34.94 -28.04
C SER A 33 -11.14 -36.46 -28.00
N SER A 34 -11.60 -37.07 -26.91
CA SER A 34 -12.17 -38.42 -26.94
C SER A 34 -13.03 -38.70 -25.71
N ILE A 35 -14.03 -39.55 -25.94
CA ILE A 35 -15.08 -40.04 -25.06
C ILE A 35 -14.63 -41.39 -24.46
N ASP A 36 -15.29 -41.77 -23.35
CA ASP A 36 -15.42 -43.10 -22.70
C ASP A 36 -14.40 -43.56 -21.65
N SER A 37 -14.87 -43.75 -20.40
CA SER A 37 -15.19 -45.08 -19.85
C SER A 37 -15.74 -45.06 -18.41
N THR A 38 -16.57 -46.07 -18.13
CA THR A 38 -17.43 -46.41 -16.98
C THR A 38 -16.67 -47.04 -15.79
N ILE A 39 -17.13 -46.96 -14.53
CA ILE A 39 -17.74 -48.05 -13.66
C ILE A 39 -17.96 -47.42 -12.25
N GLN A 40 -19.21 -47.21 -11.78
CA GLN A 40 -20.07 -48.04 -10.89
C GLN A 40 -19.62 -48.30 -9.44
N THR A 41 -20.39 -47.76 -8.48
CA THR A 41 -20.79 -48.45 -7.23
C THR A 41 -22.17 -47.95 -6.77
N TYR A 42 -22.97 -48.88 -6.26
CA TYR A 42 -24.43 -48.85 -6.19
C TYR A 42 -24.98 -48.26 -4.89
N GLN A 43 -25.97 -47.37 -4.99
CA GLN A 43 -27.10 -47.32 -4.04
C GLN A 43 -28.40 -47.06 -4.82
N LEU A 44 -29.38 -47.93 -4.61
CA LEU A 44 -30.69 -47.93 -5.25
C LEU A 44 -31.56 -46.79 -4.71
N GLN A 45 -31.79 -45.78 -5.54
CA GLN A 45 -32.88 -44.82 -5.37
C GLN A 45 -33.44 -44.54 -6.77
N GLU A 46 -34.76 -44.71 -6.93
CA GLU A 46 -35.45 -44.65 -8.23
C GLU A 46 -35.06 -43.38 -9.01
N THR A 47 -34.37 -43.58 -10.13
CA THR A 47 -33.82 -42.52 -10.97
C THR A 47 -34.94 -41.78 -11.70
N THR A 48 -35.19 -40.54 -11.31
CA THR A 48 -35.84 -39.57 -12.20
C THR A 48 -34.79 -39.19 -13.27
N PRO A 49 -35.09 -39.19 -14.58
CA PRO A 49 -34.11 -38.78 -15.59
C PRO A 49 -33.59 -37.37 -15.27
N SER A 50 -32.28 -37.12 -15.37
CA SER A 50 -31.72 -35.78 -15.14
C SER A 50 -32.30 -34.82 -16.19
N VAL A 51 -33.27 -34.01 -15.81
CA VAL A 51 -33.86 -32.99 -16.67
C VAL A 51 -32.82 -31.88 -16.80
N ARG A 52 -32.50 -31.46 -18.03
CA ARG A 52 -31.40 -30.52 -18.28
C ARG A 52 -31.84 -29.25 -19.01
N SER A 53 -33.14 -29.09 -19.28
CA SER A 53 -33.63 -27.90 -19.98
C SER A 53 -35.10 -27.59 -19.73
N LEU A 54 -35.46 -26.31 -19.86
CA LEU A 54 -36.83 -25.82 -19.77
C LEU A 54 -37.81 -26.53 -20.76
N PRO A 55 -37.45 -26.78 -22.04
CA PRO A 55 -38.32 -27.57 -22.94
C PRO A 55 -38.58 -29.01 -22.48
N GLU A 56 -37.62 -29.64 -21.77
CA GLU A 56 -37.83 -30.97 -21.19
C GLU A 56 -38.77 -30.92 -19.99
N LEU A 57 -38.66 -29.90 -19.13
CA LEU A 57 -39.61 -29.67 -18.04
C LEU A 57 -41.04 -29.51 -18.57
N TYR A 58 -41.21 -28.77 -19.67
CA TYR A 58 -42.51 -28.64 -20.34
C TYR A 58 -43.07 -29.98 -20.82
N LYS A 59 -42.25 -30.81 -21.48
CA LYS A 59 -42.66 -32.15 -21.93
C LYS A 59 -43.04 -33.06 -20.76
N ILE A 60 -42.31 -32.97 -19.65
CA ILE A 60 -42.59 -33.77 -18.44
C ILE A 60 -43.89 -33.30 -17.79
N ARG A 61 -44.10 -31.98 -17.65
CA ARG A 61 -45.35 -31.41 -17.14
C ARG A 61 -46.55 -31.89 -17.95
N ASP A 62 -46.46 -31.81 -19.27
CA ASP A 62 -47.57 -32.16 -20.17
C ASP A 62 -47.85 -33.67 -20.13
N ARG A 63 -46.80 -34.51 -20.02
CA ARG A 63 -46.95 -35.95 -19.78
C ARG A 63 -47.63 -36.24 -18.44
N LEU A 64 -47.18 -35.62 -17.35
CA LEU A 64 -47.77 -35.79 -16.02
C LEU A 64 -49.23 -35.35 -15.98
N LYS A 65 -49.59 -34.26 -16.67
CA LYS A 65 -51.00 -33.83 -16.82
C LYS A 65 -51.83 -34.86 -17.60
N ALA A 66 -51.30 -35.40 -18.69
CA ALA A 66 -51.97 -36.43 -19.47
C ALA A 66 -52.17 -37.74 -18.68
N ASP A 67 -51.17 -38.16 -17.91
CA ASP A 67 -51.23 -39.37 -17.09
C ASP A 67 -52.20 -39.20 -15.90
N LEU A 68 -52.22 -38.03 -15.27
CA LEU A 68 -53.19 -37.70 -14.23
C LEU A 68 -54.63 -37.72 -14.78
N ASN A 69 -54.85 -37.26 -16.01
CA ASN A 69 -56.15 -37.31 -16.68
C ASN A 69 -56.59 -38.75 -17.05
N LYS A 70 -55.65 -39.64 -17.38
CA LYS A 70 -55.96 -41.06 -17.59
C LYS A 70 -56.34 -41.76 -16.29
N LEU A 71 -55.65 -41.45 -15.20
CA LEU A 71 -55.93 -42.00 -13.87
C LEU A 71 -57.30 -41.58 -13.33
N THR A 72 -57.83 -40.42 -13.73
CA THR A 72 -59.19 -39.96 -13.40
C THR A 72 -60.28 -40.53 -14.32
N GLN A 73 -59.95 -40.91 -15.56
CA GLN A 73 -60.89 -41.53 -16.51
C GLN A 73 -61.07 -43.05 -16.29
N ASN A 74 -60.03 -43.76 -15.84
CA ASN A 74 -60.08 -45.19 -15.51
C ASN A 74 -60.69 -45.46 -14.11
N SER A 75 -61.94 -45.06 -13.90
CA SER A 75 -62.77 -45.54 -12.78
C SER A 75 -63.61 -46.72 -13.25
N ASP A 76 -62.98 -47.87 -13.41
CA ASP A 76 -63.64 -49.08 -13.90
C ASP A 76 -64.63 -49.60 -12.83
N ARG A 77 -65.93 -49.47 -13.09
CA ARG A 77 -67.01 -49.96 -12.22
C ARG A 77 -67.08 -51.48 -12.31
N THR A 78 -66.21 -52.16 -11.59
CA THR A 78 -66.28 -53.61 -11.41
C THR A 78 -67.21 -53.96 -10.24
N LEU A 79 -68.01 -55.02 -10.39
CA LEU A 79 -69.06 -55.44 -9.44
C LEU A 79 -68.53 -55.96 -8.08
N PHE A 80 -67.21 -56.05 -7.89
CA PHE A 80 -66.54 -56.40 -6.63
C PHE A 80 -65.27 -55.55 -6.45
N PRO A 81 -65.29 -54.47 -5.63
CA PRO A 81 -64.12 -53.61 -5.43
C PRO A 81 -63.06 -54.31 -4.56
N GLU A 82 -61.83 -54.39 -5.05
CA GLU A 82 -60.65 -54.79 -4.27
C GLU A 82 -60.08 -53.53 -3.56
N PRO A 83 -60.19 -53.39 -2.22
CA PRO A 83 -59.90 -52.13 -1.50
C PRO A 83 -58.46 -51.61 -1.68
N TRP A 84 -57.50 -52.50 -1.93
CA TRP A 84 -56.10 -52.14 -2.13
C TRP A 84 -55.82 -51.51 -3.50
N ARG A 85 -56.67 -51.73 -4.52
CA ARG A 85 -56.49 -51.11 -5.86
C ARG A 85 -56.76 -49.62 -5.84
N GLU A 86 -57.80 -49.21 -5.13
CA GLU A 86 -58.15 -47.80 -4.95
C GLU A 86 -57.06 -47.05 -4.17
N GLU A 87 -56.48 -47.69 -3.15
CA GLU A 87 -55.36 -47.13 -2.37
C GLU A 87 -54.09 -46.97 -3.23
N ILE A 88 -53.75 -47.96 -4.07
CA ILE A 88 -52.61 -47.85 -5.00
C ILE A 88 -52.86 -46.74 -6.04
N GLN A 89 -54.06 -46.65 -6.61
CA GLN A 89 -54.40 -45.61 -7.59
C GLN A 89 -54.39 -44.21 -6.96
N ARG A 90 -54.82 -44.10 -5.70
CA ARG A 90 -54.74 -42.88 -4.90
C ARG A 90 -53.28 -42.48 -4.64
N GLN A 91 -52.44 -43.39 -4.19
CA GLN A 91 -51.01 -43.14 -3.97
C GLN A 91 -50.30 -42.73 -5.27
N GLN A 92 -50.61 -43.39 -6.39
CA GLN A 92 -50.08 -43.02 -7.71
C GLN A 92 -50.55 -41.63 -8.17
N SER A 93 -51.81 -41.27 -7.91
CA SER A 93 -52.35 -39.94 -8.20
C SER A 93 -51.68 -38.86 -7.33
N GLU A 94 -51.53 -39.11 -6.03
CA GLU A 94 -50.88 -38.20 -5.08
C GLU A 94 -49.40 -37.98 -5.44
N ASN A 95 -48.67 -39.05 -5.78
CA ASN A 95 -47.28 -38.95 -6.25
C ASN A 95 -47.17 -38.20 -7.58
N SER A 96 -48.06 -38.47 -8.54
CA SER A 96 -48.08 -37.75 -9.83
C SER A 96 -48.40 -36.26 -9.66
N ARG A 97 -49.28 -35.90 -8.71
CA ARG A 97 -49.57 -34.49 -8.37
C ARG A 97 -48.38 -33.80 -7.73
N ARG A 98 -47.68 -34.45 -6.79
CA ARG A 98 -46.45 -33.90 -6.18
C ARG A 98 -45.36 -33.69 -7.22
N ASN A 99 -45.15 -34.66 -8.11
CA ASN A 99 -44.19 -34.54 -9.20
C ASN A 99 -44.57 -33.43 -10.17
N LEU A 100 -45.85 -33.27 -10.49
CA LEU A 100 -46.34 -32.18 -11.33
C LEU A 100 -46.07 -30.82 -10.68
N GLN A 101 -46.37 -30.67 -9.38
CA GLN A 101 -46.10 -29.44 -8.64
C GLN A 101 -44.61 -29.10 -8.59
N ALA A 102 -43.74 -30.10 -8.37
CA ALA A 102 -42.29 -29.91 -8.39
C ALA A 102 -41.80 -29.45 -9.77
N VAL A 103 -42.29 -30.09 -10.85
CA VAL A 103 -41.94 -29.70 -12.23
C VAL A 103 -42.46 -28.31 -12.57
N GLU A 104 -43.68 -27.95 -12.15
CA GLU A 104 -44.23 -26.60 -12.36
C GLU A 104 -43.46 -25.53 -11.59
N ALA A 105 -42.97 -25.82 -10.37
CA ALA A 105 -42.08 -24.94 -9.63
C ALA A 105 -40.72 -24.76 -10.34
N SER A 106 -40.12 -25.84 -10.83
CA SER A 106 -38.88 -25.76 -11.62
C SER A 106 -39.06 -24.98 -12.92
N ILE A 107 -40.21 -25.09 -13.59
CA ILE A 107 -40.52 -24.28 -14.78
C ILE A 107 -40.51 -22.79 -14.43
N LEU A 108 -41.18 -22.40 -13.35
CA LEU A 108 -41.23 -20.99 -12.92
C LEU A 108 -39.82 -20.44 -12.63
N ILE A 109 -39.00 -21.20 -11.91
CA ILE A 109 -37.60 -20.83 -11.62
C ILE A 109 -36.81 -20.64 -12.92
N GLU A 110 -36.92 -21.57 -13.87
CA GLU A 110 -36.21 -21.50 -15.15
C GLU A 110 -36.70 -20.36 -16.05
N GLU A 111 -37.99 -20.06 -16.04
CA GLU A 111 -38.55 -18.93 -16.78
C GLU A 111 -38.09 -17.59 -16.21
N GLU A 112 -38.10 -17.46 -14.88
CA GLU A 112 -37.57 -16.29 -14.19
C GLU A 112 -36.07 -16.13 -14.44
N ALA A 113 -35.29 -17.20 -14.28
CA ALA A 113 -33.86 -17.21 -14.57
C ALA A 113 -33.56 -16.80 -16.02
N ASN A 114 -34.32 -17.30 -16.99
CA ASN A 114 -34.16 -16.91 -18.39
C ASN A 114 -34.53 -15.43 -18.61
N ASN A 115 -35.60 -14.93 -17.98
CA ASN A 115 -35.95 -13.51 -18.06
C ASN A 115 -34.85 -12.62 -17.46
N THR A 116 -34.34 -12.97 -16.28
CA THR A 116 -33.22 -12.31 -15.60
C THR A 116 -31.98 -12.30 -16.48
N TRP A 117 -31.63 -13.45 -17.09
CA TRP A 117 -30.55 -13.55 -18.07
C TRP A 117 -30.72 -12.58 -19.24
N GLN A 118 -31.91 -12.50 -19.83
CA GLN A 118 -32.19 -11.58 -20.95
C GLN A 118 -32.08 -10.12 -20.54
N GLN A 119 -32.50 -9.76 -19.33
CA GLN A 119 -32.38 -8.41 -18.78
C GLN A 119 -30.92 -8.01 -18.62
N ALA A 120 -30.09 -8.87 -18.00
CA ALA A 120 -28.66 -8.63 -17.88
C ALA A 120 -28.00 -8.49 -19.26
N ALA A 121 -28.31 -9.39 -20.20
CA ALA A 121 -27.79 -9.35 -21.56
C ALA A 121 -28.21 -8.07 -22.33
N LYS A 122 -29.35 -7.45 -21.98
CA LYS A 122 -29.79 -6.17 -22.54
C LYS A 122 -28.93 -5.02 -22.04
N LEU A 123 -28.67 -4.93 -20.74
CA LEU A 123 -27.80 -3.90 -20.15
C LEU A 123 -26.36 -4.02 -20.66
N ALA A 124 -25.85 -5.25 -20.72
CA ALA A 124 -24.54 -5.56 -21.31
C ALA A 124 -24.44 -5.06 -22.76
N ARG A 125 -25.44 -5.32 -23.60
CA ARG A 125 -25.48 -4.79 -24.98
C ARG A 125 -25.42 -3.26 -25.02
N GLN A 126 -26.15 -2.57 -24.14
CA GLN A 126 -26.09 -1.11 -24.05
C GLN A 126 -24.69 -0.61 -23.66
N ALA A 127 -24.03 -1.29 -22.74
CA ALA A 127 -22.66 -0.97 -22.34
C ALA A 127 -21.64 -1.21 -23.47
N VAL A 128 -21.82 -2.28 -24.26
CA VAL A 128 -21.01 -2.54 -25.47
C VAL A 128 -21.18 -1.44 -26.51
N GLU A 129 -22.40 -0.96 -26.76
CA GLU A 129 -22.62 0.14 -27.72
C GLU A 129 -21.89 1.42 -27.28
N ILE A 130 -21.79 1.68 -25.98
CA ILE A 130 -20.98 2.79 -25.47
C ILE A 130 -19.50 2.62 -25.83
N GLY A 131 -18.94 1.42 -25.66
CA GLY A 131 -17.56 1.12 -26.02
C GLY A 131 -17.26 1.25 -27.52
N ARG A 132 -18.28 1.32 -28.37
CA ARG A 132 -18.15 1.55 -29.83
C ARG A 132 -18.18 3.02 -30.23
N ILE A 133 -18.54 3.92 -29.32
CA ILE A 133 -18.54 5.36 -29.60
C ILE A 133 -17.08 5.80 -29.82
N PRO A 134 -16.75 6.48 -30.92
CA PRO A 134 -15.41 7.03 -31.10
C PRO A 134 -15.12 8.11 -30.04
N SER A 135 -14.03 7.91 -29.28
CA SER A 135 -13.58 8.82 -28.23
C SER A 135 -14.66 9.21 -27.20
N PRO A 136 -15.22 8.24 -26.44
CA PRO A 136 -16.21 8.54 -25.42
C PRO A 136 -15.60 9.41 -24.30
N ASN A 137 -16.39 10.36 -23.80
CA ASN A 137 -15.99 11.20 -22.67
C ASN A 137 -16.17 10.48 -21.33
N ALA A 138 -15.72 11.09 -20.23
CA ALA A 138 -15.78 10.47 -18.91
C ALA A 138 -17.21 10.04 -18.52
N ALA A 139 -18.20 10.92 -18.65
CA ALA A 139 -19.60 10.62 -18.32
C ALA A 139 -20.15 9.41 -19.12
N THR A 140 -19.68 9.23 -20.35
CA THR A 140 -20.09 8.12 -21.20
C THR A 140 -19.52 6.79 -20.69
N TRP A 141 -18.24 6.75 -20.30
CA TRP A 141 -17.64 5.56 -19.73
C TRP A 141 -18.13 5.22 -18.32
N GLU A 142 -18.43 6.22 -17.49
CA GLU A 142 -19.12 6.05 -16.20
C GLU A 142 -20.47 5.35 -16.38
N ARG A 143 -21.25 5.77 -17.39
CA ARG A 143 -22.50 5.10 -17.75
C ARG A 143 -22.28 3.66 -18.19
N SER A 144 -21.22 3.38 -18.97
CA SER A 144 -20.87 2.01 -19.37
C SER A 144 -20.54 1.12 -18.17
N GLN A 145 -19.74 1.65 -17.23
CA GLN A 145 -19.40 0.97 -15.98
C GLN A 145 -20.67 0.61 -15.19
N HIS A 146 -21.58 1.56 -14.99
CA HIS A 146 -22.84 1.33 -14.30
C HIS A 146 -23.72 0.29 -14.99
N LEU A 147 -23.78 0.30 -16.33
CA LEU A 147 -24.54 -0.70 -17.09
C LEU A 147 -23.94 -2.12 -16.92
N TRP A 148 -22.61 -2.25 -16.91
CA TRP A 148 -21.96 -3.53 -16.65
C TRP A 148 -22.17 -4.01 -15.22
N GLN A 149 -22.07 -3.12 -14.22
CA GLN A 149 -22.37 -3.43 -12.82
C GLN A 149 -23.83 -3.87 -12.65
N ALA A 150 -24.78 -3.13 -13.22
CA ALA A 150 -26.18 -3.49 -13.17
C ALA A 150 -26.46 -4.84 -13.87
N ALA A 151 -25.77 -5.14 -14.98
CA ALA A 151 -25.88 -6.44 -15.64
C ALA A 151 -25.38 -7.59 -14.74
N ILE A 152 -24.30 -7.37 -13.99
CA ILE A 152 -23.78 -8.34 -12.99
C ILE A 152 -24.78 -8.54 -11.87
N GLU A 153 -25.31 -7.46 -11.29
CA GLU A 153 -26.28 -7.54 -10.19
C GLU A 153 -27.56 -8.29 -10.61
N ILE A 154 -28.00 -8.12 -11.86
CA ILE A 154 -29.12 -8.91 -12.40
C ILE A 154 -28.73 -10.38 -12.56
N LEU A 155 -27.55 -10.72 -13.12
CA LEU A 155 -27.13 -12.12 -13.26
C LEU A 155 -27.05 -12.85 -11.91
N ARG A 156 -26.68 -12.14 -10.84
CA ARG A 156 -26.60 -12.68 -9.48
C ARG A 156 -27.96 -13.06 -8.87
N GLN A 157 -29.05 -12.57 -9.44
CA GLN A 157 -30.40 -12.91 -9.01
C GLN A 157 -30.86 -14.27 -9.57
N ILE A 158 -30.11 -14.89 -10.48
CA ILE A 158 -30.43 -16.24 -10.99
C ILE A 158 -30.23 -17.26 -9.86
N PRO A 159 -31.28 -18.02 -9.47
CA PRO A 159 -31.19 -19.01 -8.38
C PRO A 159 -30.15 -20.10 -8.68
N GLN A 160 -29.50 -20.64 -7.64
CA GLN A 160 -28.46 -21.67 -7.79
C GLN A 160 -29.01 -23.01 -8.29
N GLU A 161 -30.28 -23.27 -8.01
CA GLU A 161 -31.03 -24.42 -8.49
C GLU A 161 -31.43 -24.32 -9.98
N SER A 162 -31.16 -23.20 -10.64
CA SER A 162 -31.44 -23.03 -12.06
C SER A 162 -30.40 -23.71 -12.96
N PHE A 163 -30.83 -24.22 -14.13
CA PHE A 163 -29.94 -24.68 -15.19
C PHE A 163 -29.03 -23.57 -15.74
N LEU A 164 -29.37 -22.29 -15.50
CA LEU A 164 -28.57 -21.14 -15.91
C LEU A 164 -27.54 -20.70 -14.85
N ALA A 165 -27.56 -21.26 -13.64
CA ALA A 165 -26.72 -20.79 -12.53
C ALA A 165 -25.22 -20.76 -12.87
N ASP A 166 -24.66 -21.88 -13.33
CA ASP A 166 -23.23 -21.97 -13.70
C ASP A 166 -22.89 -20.96 -14.81
N LYS A 167 -23.75 -20.86 -15.82
CA LYS A 167 -23.58 -19.94 -16.93
C LYS A 167 -23.67 -18.49 -16.48
N ALA A 168 -24.53 -18.18 -15.50
CA ALA A 168 -24.70 -16.84 -14.93
C ALA A 168 -23.45 -16.42 -14.16
N ILE A 169 -22.83 -17.36 -13.44
CA ILE A 169 -21.55 -17.15 -12.74
C ILE A 169 -20.43 -16.89 -13.76
N GLU A 170 -20.30 -17.73 -14.79
CA GLU A 170 -19.31 -17.52 -15.87
C GLU A 170 -19.48 -16.14 -16.51
N LYS A 171 -20.73 -15.77 -16.81
CA LYS A 171 -21.06 -14.49 -17.45
C LYS A 171 -20.84 -13.30 -16.53
N THR A 172 -21.04 -13.48 -15.23
CA THR A 172 -20.72 -12.47 -14.21
C THR A 172 -19.23 -12.16 -14.22
N ILE A 173 -18.37 -13.17 -14.28
CA ILE A 173 -16.91 -12.98 -14.30
C ILE A 173 -16.46 -12.31 -15.61
N GLU A 174 -17.06 -12.71 -16.74
CA GLU A 174 -16.83 -12.03 -18.02
C GLU A 174 -17.21 -10.53 -17.93
N TYR A 175 -18.36 -10.22 -17.34
CA TYR A 175 -18.83 -8.85 -17.16
C TYR A 175 -17.98 -8.05 -16.19
N GLN A 176 -17.40 -8.67 -15.15
CA GLN A 176 -16.41 -8.02 -14.28
C GLN A 176 -15.18 -7.58 -15.08
N GLY A 177 -14.74 -8.37 -16.06
CA GLY A 177 -13.70 -7.96 -17.01
C GLY A 177 -14.07 -6.69 -17.78
N TYR A 178 -15.33 -6.58 -18.22
CA TYR A 178 -15.82 -5.38 -18.90
C TYR A 178 -16.02 -4.18 -17.97
N VAL A 179 -16.43 -4.38 -16.71
CA VAL A 179 -16.43 -3.33 -15.69
C VAL A 179 -15.03 -2.77 -15.53
N ALA A 180 -14.00 -3.62 -15.48
CA ALA A 180 -12.62 -3.18 -15.36
C ALA A 180 -12.19 -2.31 -16.56
N ILE A 181 -12.52 -2.72 -17.78
CA ILE A 181 -12.25 -1.94 -18.99
C ILE A 181 -12.99 -0.60 -18.95
N ALA A 182 -14.29 -0.59 -18.66
CA ALA A 182 -15.07 0.65 -18.61
C ALA A 182 -14.59 1.60 -17.51
N THR A 183 -14.18 1.06 -16.36
CA THR A 183 -13.59 1.83 -15.25
C THR A 183 -12.25 2.45 -15.67
N TYR A 184 -11.40 1.67 -16.36
CA TYR A 184 -10.12 2.16 -16.88
C TYR A 184 -10.31 3.31 -17.86
N GLU A 185 -11.17 3.12 -18.86
CA GLU A 185 -11.43 4.12 -19.89
C GLU A 185 -12.12 5.38 -19.34
N TRP A 186 -13.00 5.22 -18.34
CA TRP A 186 -13.58 6.33 -17.61
C TRP A 186 -12.53 7.20 -16.93
N GLN A 187 -11.65 6.57 -16.15
CA GLN A 187 -10.59 7.28 -15.45
C GLN A 187 -9.63 7.93 -16.44
N LEU A 188 -9.25 7.22 -17.52
CA LEU A 188 -8.45 7.76 -18.63
C LEU A 188 -9.06 9.02 -19.23
N ALA A 189 -10.32 8.97 -19.67
CA ALA A 189 -11.03 10.10 -20.24
C ALA A 189 -11.11 11.29 -19.27
N ARG A 190 -11.42 11.03 -17.99
CA ARG A 190 -11.47 12.04 -16.94
C ARG A 190 -10.12 12.72 -16.73
N SER A 191 -9.03 11.97 -16.71
CA SER A 191 -7.70 12.55 -16.55
C SER A 191 -7.23 13.38 -17.74
N ILE A 192 -7.64 13.01 -18.96
CA ILE A 192 -7.37 13.80 -20.16
C ILE A 192 -8.12 15.14 -20.08
N GLU A 193 -9.36 15.12 -19.60
CA GLU A 193 -10.13 16.35 -19.33
C GLU A 193 -9.47 17.19 -18.23
N GLU A 194 -9.06 16.58 -17.12
CA GLU A 194 -8.35 17.25 -16.02
C GLU A 194 -6.99 17.80 -16.45
N ALA A 195 -6.21 17.06 -17.25
CA ALA A 195 -4.93 17.50 -17.80
C ALA A 195 -5.10 18.68 -18.77
N LYS A 196 -6.11 18.64 -19.65
CA LYS A 196 -6.46 19.78 -20.50
C LYS A 196 -6.85 21.01 -19.68
N ASN A 197 -7.58 20.82 -18.58
CA ASN A 197 -7.93 21.91 -17.67
C ASN A 197 -6.72 22.44 -16.89
N ARG A 198 -5.81 21.56 -16.44
CA ARG A 198 -4.54 21.94 -15.81
C ARG A 198 -3.63 22.69 -16.78
N ASP A 199 -3.44 22.21 -18.00
CA ASP A 199 -2.69 22.92 -19.05
C ASP A 199 -3.25 24.31 -19.34
N ARG A 200 -4.58 24.44 -19.34
CA ARG A 200 -5.27 25.73 -19.48
C ARG A 200 -4.96 26.66 -18.29
N LEU A 201 -4.95 26.14 -17.06
CA LEU A 201 -4.65 26.91 -15.84
C LEU A 201 -3.15 27.24 -15.69
N GLU A 202 -2.26 26.33 -16.08
CA GLU A 202 -0.81 26.56 -16.11
C GLU A 202 -0.40 27.56 -17.18
N LYS A 203 -1.05 27.56 -18.36
CA LYS A 203 -0.85 28.61 -19.37
C LYS A 203 -1.29 29.99 -18.85
N LEU A 204 -2.29 30.04 -17.98
CA LEU A 204 -2.70 31.27 -17.28
C LEU A 204 -1.71 31.67 -16.17
N ALA A 205 -1.08 30.72 -15.49
CA ALA A 205 -0.12 30.97 -14.41
C ALA A 205 1.30 31.31 -14.91
N LYS A 206 1.78 30.66 -15.98
CA LYS A 206 3.11 30.89 -16.61
C LYS A 206 3.20 32.24 -17.33
N ALA A 207 2.06 32.90 -17.59
CA ALA A 207 2.05 34.29 -18.04
C ALA A 207 2.56 35.28 -16.96
N ASN A 208 2.72 34.86 -15.70
CA ASN A 208 3.00 35.77 -14.58
C ASN A 208 4.35 35.57 -13.85
N VAL A 209 5.17 34.57 -14.17
CA VAL A 209 6.43 34.35 -13.42
C VAL A 209 7.55 33.89 -14.34
N SER A 210 8.49 34.78 -14.64
CA SER A 210 9.75 34.44 -15.31
C SER A 210 10.85 35.41 -14.88
N LYS A 211 11.70 34.98 -13.94
CA LYS A 211 13.18 35.10 -13.95
C LYS A 211 13.78 34.80 -12.57
N SER A 212 14.59 33.76 -12.47
CA SER A 212 15.80 33.74 -11.63
C SER A 212 16.73 32.62 -12.08
N ALA A 213 18.04 32.89 -12.09
CA ALA A 213 19.10 32.07 -12.66
C ALA A 213 19.98 31.45 -11.56
N THR A 214 20.48 30.26 -11.86
CA THR A 214 21.31 29.38 -11.02
C THR A 214 22.77 29.83 -11.01
N VAL A 215 23.44 29.79 -9.85
CA VAL A 215 24.90 30.04 -9.72
C VAL A 215 25.56 28.87 -9.00
N THR A 216 26.68 28.42 -9.58
CA THR A 216 27.54 27.32 -9.14
C THR A 216 28.46 27.74 -7.97
N PRO A 217 28.67 26.91 -6.94
CA PRO A 217 29.55 27.27 -5.82
C PRO A 217 31.04 27.03 -6.13
N LEU A 218 31.88 27.96 -5.66
CA LEU A 218 33.34 27.92 -5.70
C LEU A 218 33.90 27.28 -4.41
N SER A 219 34.94 26.47 -4.58
CA SER A 219 35.66 25.71 -3.56
C SER A 219 36.53 26.61 -2.66
N ILE A 220 36.53 26.30 -1.36
CA ILE A 220 37.34 27.00 -0.33
C ILE A 220 38.60 26.16 -0.01
N PRO A 221 39.79 26.77 0.18
CA PRO A 221 41.01 26.06 0.57
C PRO A 221 40.97 25.59 2.03
N SER A 222 41.50 24.39 2.28
CA SER A 222 41.66 23.78 3.59
C SER A 222 42.55 24.61 4.53
N THR A 223 42.06 24.92 5.73
CA THR A 223 42.82 25.53 6.84
C THR A 223 43.18 24.49 7.91
N SER A 224 44.12 24.88 8.78
CA SER A 224 44.91 24.06 9.72
C SER A 224 44.13 23.16 10.68
N VAL A 225 44.71 21.98 10.96
CA VAL A 225 44.14 20.87 11.78
C VAL A 225 44.11 21.17 13.29
N THR A 226 44.84 22.18 13.77
CA THR A 226 44.95 22.51 15.20
C THR A 226 44.27 23.85 15.49
N PRO A 227 43.45 23.98 16.55
CA PRO A 227 42.88 25.27 16.94
C PRO A 227 43.99 26.29 17.20
N PRO A 228 43.83 27.56 16.84
CA PRO A 228 44.75 28.60 17.27
C PRO A 228 44.85 28.60 18.81
N LEU A 229 46.06 28.82 19.32
CA LEU A 229 46.28 28.83 20.76
C LEU A 229 45.31 29.82 21.44
N GLY A 230 44.55 29.32 22.42
CA GLY A 230 43.59 30.12 23.18
C GLY A 230 42.30 30.48 22.45
N PHE A 231 42.04 29.97 21.24
CA PHE A 231 40.82 30.18 20.46
C PHE A 231 40.26 28.84 19.98
N SER A 232 39.30 28.27 20.72
CA SER A 232 38.79 26.92 20.47
C SER A 232 37.29 26.94 20.16
N PHE A 233 36.91 26.39 19.00
CA PHE A 233 35.53 26.33 18.54
C PHE A 233 35.03 24.88 18.43
N LEU A 234 34.20 24.46 19.38
CA LEU A 234 33.87 23.05 19.62
C LEU A 234 32.38 22.76 19.43
N GLY A 235 32.07 21.53 19.07
CA GLY A 235 30.73 20.94 19.06
C GLY A 235 30.85 19.46 19.39
N ASP A 236 29.74 18.76 19.61
CA ASP A 236 29.75 17.34 19.97
C ASP A 236 30.12 16.45 18.76
N THR A 237 31.42 16.31 18.50
CA THR A 237 31.95 15.60 17.32
C THR A 237 32.02 14.10 17.51
N ASN A 238 32.12 13.65 18.76
CA ASN A 238 32.16 12.23 19.12
C ASN A 238 30.76 11.65 19.42
N ARG A 239 29.73 12.51 19.51
CA ARG A 239 28.30 12.17 19.67
C ARG A 239 27.99 11.50 21.00
N ASP A 240 28.64 11.96 22.07
CA ASP A 240 28.39 11.50 23.45
C ASP A 240 27.49 12.45 24.27
N GLY A 241 27.00 13.53 23.64
CA GLY A 241 26.16 14.54 24.29
C GLY A 241 26.91 15.53 25.17
N ILE A 242 28.25 15.50 25.18
CA ILE A 242 29.11 16.31 26.05
C ILE A 242 30.20 16.99 25.22
N ILE A 243 30.18 18.32 25.15
CA ILE A 243 31.24 19.09 24.49
C ILE A 243 32.43 19.25 25.43
N ASP A 244 33.57 18.63 25.09
CA ASP A 244 34.81 18.80 25.83
C ASP A 244 36.08 18.71 24.95
N GLN A 245 37.25 18.54 25.56
CA GLN A 245 38.53 18.51 24.84
C GLN A 245 38.62 17.35 23.84
N ARG A 246 37.86 16.27 24.03
CA ARG A 246 37.82 15.13 23.12
C ARG A 246 37.26 15.53 21.74
N ASP A 247 36.53 16.65 21.66
CA ASP A 247 35.99 17.20 20.42
C ASP A 247 36.93 18.12 19.64
N GLU A 248 38.14 18.37 20.14
CA GLU A 248 39.10 19.20 19.41
C GLU A 248 39.58 18.55 18.11
N GLN A 249 39.59 17.22 18.06
CA GLN A 249 40.13 16.47 16.92
C GLN A 249 39.11 16.34 15.79
N LYS A 250 39.53 16.64 14.55
CA LYS A 250 38.74 16.45 13.31
C LYS A 250 37.43 17.22 13.26
N ARG A 251 37.22 18.23 14.11
CA ARG A 251 36.03 19.09 14.11
C ARG A 251 35.79 19.79 12.77
N GLU A 252 36.82 19.94 11.95
CA GLU A 252 36.76 20.49 10.59
C GLU A 252 36.23 19.50 9.53
N LYS A 253 35.89 18.27 9.92
CA LYS A 253 35.37 17.22 9.03
C LYS A 253 34.08 16.65 9.59
N TRP A 254 33.15 16.35 8.69
CA TRP A 254 31.90 15.67 9.03
C TRP A 254 31.69 14.42 8.17
N SER A 255 31.19 13.35 8.80
CA SER A 255 30.70 12.13 8.15
C SER A 255 29.45 11.61 8.87
N PHE A 256 28.80 10.58 8.32
CA PHE A 256 27.71 9.91 9.03
C PHE A 256 28.14 9.22 10.33
N SER A 257 29.44 9.01 10.57
CA SER A 257 29.97 8.37 11.78
C SER A 257 30.68 9.33 12.75
N SER A 258 30.97 10.57 12.35
CA SER A 258 31.70 11.53 13.20
C SER A 258 31.40 12.99 12.81
N GLY A 259 31.55 13.91 13.77
CA GLY A 259 31.21 15.32 13.63
C GLY A 259 29.82 15.64 14.16
N ALA A 260 29.59 16.88 14.58
CA ALA A 260 28.35 17.27 15.26
C ALA A 260 27.11 17.14 14.37
N LEU A 261 25.99 16.76 14.98
CA LEU A 261 24.70 16.57 14.31
C LEU A 261 23.78 17.75 14.57
N ILE A 262 23.06 18.18 13.53
CA ILE A 262 22.07 19.25 13.60
C ILE A 262 20.70 18.65 13.35
N LEU A 263 19.73 19.05 14.18
CA LEU A 263 18.33 18.76 13.99
C LEU A 263 17.71 19.72 12.97
N PHE A 264 16.97 19.20 11.99
CA PHE A 264 15.91 19.98 11.35
C PHE A 264 14.77 20.20 12.35
N ASN A 265 14.70 21.38 12.97
CA ASN A 265 13.81 21.70 14.10
C ASN A 265 12.38 21.99 13.64
N HIS A 266 11.66 20.96 13.18
CA HIS A 266 10.40 21.06 12.44
C HIS A 266 9.17 20.53 13.17
N ASP A 267 9.31 20.29 14.46
CA ASP A 267 8.23 20.17 15.43
C ASP A 267 7.79 21.55 15.95
N ASP A 268 6.84 21.55 16.89
CA ASP A 268 6.16 22.74 17.40
C ASP A 268 6.00 22.61 18.92
N ASP A 269 7.01 23.07 19.64
CA ASP A 269 7.13 22.84 21.07
C ASP A 269 6.18 23.69 21.93
N ASP A 270 5.89 24.91 21.46
CA ASP A 270 4.95 25.83 22.08
C ASP A 270 3.49 25.62 21.62
N ARG A 271 3.28 24.73 20.63
CA ARG A 271 1.97 24.28 20.11
C ARG A 271 1.14 25.39 19.48
N LYS A 272 1.79 26.35 18.82
CA LYS A 272 1.11 27.46 18.10
C LYS A 272 0.72 27.10 16.67
N GLY A 273 1.06 25.90 16.20
CA GLY A 273 0.84 25.40 14.85
C GLY A 273 1.87 25.86 13.82
N ILE A 274 3.04 26.33 14.28
CA ILE A 274 4.14 26.83 13.44
C ILE A 274 5.41 26.08 13.84
N PRO A 275 6.13 25.43 12.91
CA PRO A 275 7.38 24.77 13.23
C PRO A 275 8.45 25.72 13.79
N ASP A 276 9.23 25.28 14.76
CA ASP A 276 10.13 26.14 15.54
C ASP A 276 11.21 26.83 14.67
N TRP A 277 11.78 26.13 13.68
CA TRP A 277 12.75 26.72 12.74
C TRP A 277 12.24 27.98 11.99
N GLN A 278 10.92 28.14 11.87
CA GLN A 278 10.30 29.16 11.04
C GLN A 278 10.23 30.54 11.71
N ASP A 279 10.15 30.61 13.04
CA ASP A 279 9.90 31.88 13.75
C ASP A 279 11.17 32.61 14.24
N ARG A 280 12.32 31.93 14.16
CA ARG A 280 13.66 32.43 14.54
C ARG A 280 13.73 32.86 16.01
N LYS A 281 13.07 32.13 16.90
CA LYS A 281 13.14 32.32 18.35
C LYS A 281 13.45 30.99 19.02
N VAL A 282 14.06 31.07 20.20
CA VAL A 282 14.19 29.92 21.09
C VAL A 282 13.24 30.11 22.27
N ASN A 283 12.22 29.26 22.41
CA ASN A 283 11.03 29.52 23.23
C ASN A 283 10.72 28.40 24.27
N GLY A 284 11.70 28.03 25.08
CA GLY A 284 11.50 27.17 26.25
C GLY A 284 12.53 26.06 26.32
N GLU A 285 12.49 25.27 27.39
CA GLU A 285 13.51 24.25 27.63
C GLU A 285 13.46 23.06 26.66
N ARG A 286 12.34 22.85 25.94
CA ARG A 286 12.22 21.76 24.96
C ARG A 286 12.92 22.12 23.66
N ASP A 287 12.58 23.29 23.12
CA ASP A 287 13.23 23.84 21.93
C ASP A 287 14.75 24.02 22.13
N VAL A 288 15.19 24.38 23.34
CA VAL A 288 16.62 24.38 23.69
C VAL A 288 17.28 23.01 23.54
N GLN A 289 16.58 21.91 23.80
CA GLN A 289 17.08 20.54 23.65
C GLN A 289 17.14 20.09 22.18
N ASP A 290 16.51 20.83 21.27
CA ASP A 290 16.53 20.55 19.83
C ASP A 290 17.68 21.26 19.11
N LEU A 291 18.29 22.26 19.76
CA LEU A 291 19.49 22.93 19.26
C LEU A 291 20.72 22.06 19.42
N ALA A 292 21.51 21.95 18.35
CA ALA A 292 22.85 21.37 18.41
C ALA A 292 23.81 22.37 19.09
N PRO A 293 24.39 22.04 20.26
CA PRO A 293 25.23 22.98 20.97
C PRO A 293 26.62 23.10 20.32
N ILE A 294 27.15 24.31 20.31
CA ILE A 294 28.56 24.61 20.01
C ILE A 294 29.10 25.62 21.03
N THR A 295 30.38 25.50 21.38
CA THR A 295 31.04 26.34 22.39
C THR A 295 32.28 26.99 21.80
N LEU A 296 32.41 28.31 21.98
CA LEU A 296 33.60 29.08 21.62
C LEU A 296 34.31 29.54 22.89
N LYS A 297 35.52 29.02 23.12
CA LYS A 297 36.36 29.30 24.31
C LYS A 297 37.53 30.19 23.93
N LEU A 298 37.65 31.33 24.60
CA LEU A 298 38.62 32.37 24.34
C LEU A 298 39.53 32.63 25.56
N SER A 299 40.82 32.69 25.30
CA SER A 299 41.83 33.11 26.28
C SER A 299 41.86 34.64 26.43
N GLU A 300 42.57 35.11 27.46
CA GLU A 300 42.49 36.50 27.93
C GLU A 300 42.97 37.53 26.89
N GLU A 301 43.88 37.15 26.01
CA GLU A 301 44.42 37.97 24.92
C GLU A 301 43.34 38.45 23.93
N PHE A 302 42.22 37.74 23.83
CA PHE A 302 41.11 38.09 22.95
C PHE A 302 40.14 39.10 23.56
N VAL A 303 40.29 39.48 24.83
CA VAL A 303 39.47 40.53 25.46
C VAL A 303 39.55 41.84 24.65
N GLY A 304 38.39 42.41 24.37
CA GLY A 304 38.23 43.61 23.53
C GLY A 304 38.27 43.34 22.01
N SER A 305 38.30 42.08 21.58
CA SER A 305 38.08 41.71 20.17
C SER A 305 36.59 41.65 19.86
N GLN A 306 36.24 41.94 18.60
CA GLN A 306 34.93 41.60 18.05
C GLN A 306 35.00 40.18 17.49
N ILE A 307 34.00 39.36 17.77
CA ILE A 307 33.94 37.98 17.31
C ILE A 307 32.84 37.88 16.25
N PHE A 308 33.18 37.41 15.06
CA PHE A 308 32.23 37.23 13.96
C PHE A 308 32.05 35.75 13.67
N LEU A 309 30.82 35.37 13.30
CA LEU A 309 30.50 34.04 12.82
C LEU A 309 30.10 34.10 11.35
N THR A 310 30.70 33.24 10.53
CA THR A 310 30.35 33.11 9.11
C THR A 310 30.03 31.67 8.78
N ALA A 311 28.90 31.42 8.12
CA ALA A 311 28.58 30.13 7.52
C ALA A 311 28.99 30.11 6.05
N ASP A 312 29.25 28.93 5.49
CA ASP A 312 29.41 28.78 4.04
C ASP A 312 28.13 29.23 3.29
N THR A 313 28.29 29.67 2.04
CA THR A 313 27.21 30.27 1.26
C THR A 313 26.00 29.35 1.09
N ALA A 314 26.21 28.03 1.01
CA ALA A 314 25.12 27.09 0.87
C ALA A 314 24.30 27.01 2.17
N ALA A 315 24.96 27.01 3.33
CA ALA A 315 24.32 26.95 4.64
C ALA A 315 23.45 28.17 4.99
N LEU A 316 23.76 29.38 4.48
CA LEU A 316 23.11 30.65 4.89
C LEU A 316 21.58 30.64 4.87
N ARG A 317 20.95 29.84 3.99
CA ARG A 317 19.48 29.75 3.88
C ARG A 317 18.87 28.60 4.66
N HIS A 318 19.69 27.66 5.12
CA HIS A 318 19.27 26.35 5.62
C HIS A 318 19.48 26.17 7.12
N VAL A 319 20.08 27.13 7.83
CA VAL A 319 20.25 27.07 9.29
C VAL A 319 19.89 28.38 9.97
N ASN A 320 19.48 28.28 11.24
CA ASN A 320 19.49 29.39 12.18
C ASN A 320 20.53 29.07 13.28
N ILE A 321 21.19 30.12 13.78
CA ILE A 321 22.13 30.00 14.91
C ILE A 321 21.74 31.02 15.96
N PHE A 322 21.75 30.59 17.21
CA PHE A 322 21.42 31.42 18.36
C PHE A 322 22.58 31.46 19.34
N GLN A 323 22.82 32.60 19.96
CA GLN A 323 23.76 32.75 21.07
C GLN A 323 23.00 32.83 22.39
N LYS A 324 23.44 32.05 23.39
CA LYS A 324 22.95 32.18 24.76
C LYS A 324 23.59 33.39 25.42
N THR A 325 22.76 34.31 25.92
CA THR A 325 23.18 35.51 26.64
C THR A 325 22.46 35.62 27.98
N ASN A 326 22.82 36.60 28.81
CA ASN A 326 22.12 36.89 30.07
C ASN A 326 20.63 37.23 29.87
N ASP A 327 20.27 37.75 28.70
CA ASP A 327 18.90 38.10 28.33
C ASP A 327 18.16 36.96 27.60
N GLY A 328 18.75 35.75 27.57
CA GLY A 328 18.24 34.58 26.84
C GLY A 328 18.94 34.36 25.49
N TRP A 329 18.30 33.58 24.63
CA TRP A 329 18.83 33.23 23.31
C TRP A 329 18.58 34.35 22.29
N ARG A 330 19.61 34.71 21.52
CA ARG A 330 19.57 35.74 20.48
C ARG A 330 20.01 35.18 19.14
N ILE A 331 19.26 35.47 18.09
CA ILE A 331 19.64 35.08 16.73
C ILE A 331 20.99 35.72 16.35
N VAL A 332 21.84 34.94 15.69
CA VAL A 332 23.18 35.33 15.25
C VAL A 332 23.17 35.70 13.77
N ASP A 333 23.90 36.77 13.42
CA ASP A 333 24.24 37.04 12.03
C ASP A 333 25.37 36.12 11.56
N ILE A 334 25.02 35.16 10.71
CA ILE A 334 25.96 34.19 10.13
C ILE A 334 26.57 34.66 8.81
N SER A 335 26.35 35.93 8.42
CA SER A 335 27.02 36.55 7.27
C SER A 335 28.33 37.27 7.64
N GLY A 336 28.62 37.40 8.93
CA GLY A 336 29.83 38.05 9.45
C GLY A 336 29.81 39.58 9.44
N LYS A 337 28.63 40.21 9.39
CA LYS A 337 28.48 41.67 9.43
C LYS A 337 28.34 42.19 10.86
N GLU A 338 27.61 41.47 11.70
CA GLU A 338 27.40 41.81 13.11
C GLU A 338 28.21 40.87 14.02
N PRO A 339 28.87 41.39 15.06
CA PRO A 339 29.62 40.56 16.00
C PRO A 339 28.68 39.86 17.00
N LEU A 340 29.15 38.74 17.55
CA LEU A 340 28.57 38.09 18.71
C LEU A 340 28.66 38.99 19.95
N VAL A 341 27.79 38.76 20.93
CA VAL A 341 27.94 39.34 22.27
C VAL A 341 29.18 38.73 22.90
N PHE A 342 30.21 39.53 23.14
CA PHE A 342 31.49 39.01 23.62
C PHE A 342 31.37 38.40 25.02
N ASP A 343 31.84 37.16 25.16
CA ASP A 343 32.20 36.49 26.41
C ASP A 343 33.46 35.65 26.16
N ARG A 344 34.19 35.29 27.21
CA ARG A 344 35.30 34.34 27.09
C ARG A 344 34.81 32.91 26.86
N GLU A 345 33.60 32.59 27.26
CA GLU A 345 32.95 31.31 26.96
C GLU A 345 31.55 31.58 26.38
N MET A 346 31.42 31.44 25.06
CA MET A 346 30.16 31.66 24.36
C MET A 346 29.54 30.32 23.98
N VAL A 347 28.26 30.15 24.35
CA VAL A 347 27.45 28.99 23.95
C VAL A 347 26.53 29.42 22.81
N LEU A 348 26.56 28.67 21.72
CA LEU A 348 25.63 28.82 20.59
C LEU A 348 24.82 27.53 20.40
N GLY A 349 23.65 27.66 19.79
CA GLY A 349 22.76 26.57 19.42
C GLY A 349 22.44 26.67 17.94
N VAL A 350 22.52 25.54 17.23
CA VAL A 350 22.32 25.45 15.79
C VAL A 350 21.11 24.58 15.49
N GLU A 351 20.23 25.07 14.63
CA GLU A 351 19.14 24.30 14.05
C GLU A 351 19.17 24.37 12.52
N ALA A 352 18.73 23.30 11.88
CA ALA A 352 18.50 23.26 10.46
C ALA A 352 17.04 23.58 10.14
N LYS A 353 16.82 24.03 8.90
CA LYS A 353 15.52 24.44 8.37
C LYS A 353 14.98 23.49 7.30
N GLN A 354 15.75 22.45 6.99
CA GLN A 354 15.37 21.36 6.11
C GLN A 354 16.33 20.18 6.31
N PHE A 355 15.91 19.01 5.86
CA PHE A 355 16.82 17.88 5.66
C PHE A 355 17.77 18.10 4.47
N ARG A 356 18.79 17.23 4.40
CA ARG A 356 19.59 17.05 3.19
C ARG A 356 18.72 16.56 2.03
N ASP A 357 19.02 17.05 0.83
CA ASP A 357 18.30 16.69 -0.40
C ASP A 357 19.29 16.64 -1.59
N ARG A 358 18.76 16.61 -2.82
CA ARG A 358 19.58 16.62 -4.04
C ARG A 358 20.32 17.94 -4.30
N ASN A 359 19.90 19.03 -3.67
CA ASN A 359 20.43 20.39 -3.90
C ASN A 359 21.39 20.82 -2.80
N TRP A 360 21.29 20.24 -1.60
CA TRP A 360 22.12 20.56 -0.46
C TRP A 360 22.51 19.31 0.33
N SER A 361 23.81 19.15 0.57
CA SER A 361 24.40 17.98 1.25
C SER A 361 23.98 17.84 2.71
N GLY A 362 23.40 18.89 3.30
CA GLY A 362 23.12 18.98 4.73
C GLY A 362 24.36 19.18 5.59
N VAL A 363 25.54 19.40 5.01
CA VAL A 363 26.77 19.72 5.75
C VAL A 363 26.99 21.22 5.72
N ILE A 364 27.30 21.79 6.88
CA ILE A 364 27.66 23.21 7.04
C ILE A 364 29.09 23.33 7.56
N ALA A 365 29.76 24.41 7.17
CA ALA A 365 31.00 24.85 7.77
C ALA A 365 30.77 26.22 8.43
N LEU A 366 31.06 26.30 9.73
CA LEU A 366 30.99 27.53 10.51
C LEU A 366 32.39 27.97 10.87
N LYS A 367 32.72 29.22 10.54
CA LYS A 367 34.00 29.86 10.90
C LYS A 367 33.75 30.96 11.92
N ALA A 368 34.40 30.85 13.08
CA ALA A 368 34.48 31.93 14.06
C ALA A 368 35.77 32.71 13.85
N THR A 369 35.71 34.04 13.88
CA THR A 369 36.86 34.92 13.63
C THR A 369 36.94 36.02 14.70
N ALA A 370 38.08 36.13 15.39
CA ALA A 370 38.38 37.25 16.27
C ALA A 370 39.05 38.39 15.49
N VAL A 371 38.49 39.59 15.59
CA VAL A 371 39.02 40.81 14.98
C VAL A 371 39.29 41.86 16.05
N LYS A 372 40.50 42.42 16.07
CA LYS A 372 40.89 43.51 16.98
C LYS A 372 41.57 44.60 16.18
N ASN A 373 41.10 45.84 16.33
CA ASN A 373 41.59 47.00 15.57
C ASN A 373 41.59 46.79 14.04
N GLY A 374 40.56 46.12 13.52
CA GLY A 374 40.42 45.82 12.09
C GLY A 374 41.32 44.70 11.55
N LYS A 375 42.07 44.00 12.42
CA LYS A 375 42.93 42.87 12.05
C LYS A 375 42.39 41.55 12.60
N GLU A 376 42.39 40.52 11.77
CA GLU A 376 42.12 39.13 12.19
C GLU A 376 43.24 38.66 13.15
N MET A 377 42.84 38.26 14.35
CA MET A 377 43.72 37.81 15.42
C MET A 377 43.82 36.28 15.45
N ALA A 378 42.68 35.62 15.27
CA ALA A 378 42.55 34.17 15.19
C ALA A 378 41.25 33.81 14.49
N ALA A 379 41.21 32.60 13.93
CA ALA A 379 39.98 32.01 13.44
C ALA A 379 40.00 30.50 13.59
N ASP A 380 38.83 29.92 13.78
CA ASP A 380 38.63 28.48 13.87
C ASP A 380 37.36 28.06 13.13
N THR A 381 37.32 26.83 12.65
CA THR A 381 36.23 26.29 11.83
C THR A 381 35.78 24.92 12.33
N ILE A 382 34.45 24.73 12.34
CA ILE A 382 33.81 23.45 12.62
C ILE A 382 32.89 23.06 11.46
N GLN A 383 32.82 21.77 11.16
CA GLN A 383 31.80 21.19 10.28
C GLN A 383 30.75 20.45 11.11
N MET A 384 29.50 20.59 10.68
CA MET A 384 28.34 19.95 11.29
C MET A 384 27.42 19.45 10.18
N GLY A 385 26.56 18.48 10.47
CA GLY A 385 25.67 17.92 9.46
C GLY A 385 24.28 17.61 9.97
N VAL A 386 23.28 17.86 9.12
CA VAL A 386 21.88 17.60 9.43
C VAL A 386 21.66 16.09 9.58
N SER A 387 21.06 15.70 10.70
CA SER A 387 20.72 14.30 10.96
C SER A 387 19.73 13.77 9.91
N PRO A 388 19.94 12.55 9.37
CA PRO A 388 19.10 12.00 8.31
C PRO A 388 17.70 11.66 8.83
N TRP A 389 16.72 11.73 7.93
CA TRP A 389 15.42 11.13 8.17
C TRP A 389 15.46 9.62 7.92
N ILE A 390 14.89 8.84 8.85
CA ILE A 390 14.94 7.38 8.87
C ILE A 390 13.50 6.83 8.92
N VAL A 391 13.14 6.01 7.94
CA VAL A 391 11.83 5.34 7.87
C VAL A 391 11.78 4.21 8.89
N SER A 392 10.65 4.03 9.57
CA SER A 392 10.48 2.96 10.57
C SER A 392 10.01 1.66 9.90
N PRO A 393 10.69 0.51 10.10
CA PRO A 393 10.24 -0.75 9.51
C PRO A 393 8.98 -1.30 10.20
N ASN A 394 8.24 -2.14 9.48
CA ASN A 394 7.03 -2.80 9.99
C ASN A 394 7.26 -3.68 11.22
N THR A 395 8.51 -4.09 11.49
CA THR A 395 8.88 -4.86 12.68
C THR A 395 9.20 -3.99 13.90
N ALA A 396 9.29 -2.68 13.76
CA ALA A 396 9.57 -1.79 14.88
C ALA A 396 8.36 -1.69 15.82
N PRO A 397 8.58 -1.55 17.15
CA PRO A 397 7.50 -1.43 18.13
C PRO A 397 6.54 -0.28 17.81
N VAL A 398 5.24 -0.50 17.99
CA VAL A 398 4.19 0.48 17.68
C VAL A 398 3.75 1.21 18.95
N LYS A 399 3.80 2.54 18.91
CA LYS A 399 3.29 3.43 19.97
C LYS A 399 1.81 3.73 19.78
N GLU A 400 1.41 3.99 18.54
CA GLU A 400 0.04 4.38 18.20
C GLU A 400 -0.32 3.86 16.79
N ILE A 401 -1.56 3.39 16.62
CA ILE A 401 -2.15 3.05 15.31
C ILE A 401 -3.27 4.03 15.00
N HIS A 402 -3.28 4.52 13.76
CA HIS A 402 -4.26 5.46 13.24
C HIS A 402 -5.24 4.76 12.30
N VAL A 403 -6.52 5.07 12.44
CA VAL A 403 -7.60 4.61 11.54
C VAL A 403 -8.64 5.72 11.40
N SER A 404 -9.19 5.91 10.20
CA SER A 404 -10.24 6.91 9.98
C SER A 404 -11.62 6.39 10.37
N ASP A 405 -12.47 7.24 10.93
CA ASP A 405 -13.89 6.91 11.18
C ASP A 405 -14.70 6.99 9.87
N ARG A 406 -15.37 5.90 9.48
CA ARG A 406 -16.29 5.82 8.34
C ARG A 406 -17.72 5.46 8.78
N GLY A 407 -18.03 5.64 10.06
CA GLY A 407 -19.30 5.30 10.65
C GLY A 407 -19.59 3.81 10.54
N VAL A 408 -20.83 3.47 10.15
CA VAL A 408 -21.27 2.08 10.04
C VAL A 408 -20.46 1.24 9.05
N GLN A 409 -19.78 1.85 8.07
CA GLN A 409 -19.05 1.13 7.03
C GLN A 409 -17.80 0.42 7.54
N ASN A 410 -17.16 0.92 8.62
CA ASN A 410 -15.95 0.33 9.17
C ASN A 410 -15.97 0.17 10.71
N SER A 411 -17.14 0.31 11.34
CA SER A 411 -17.26 0.22 12.80
C SER A 411 -16.75 -1.12 13.37
N ASP A 412 -17.05 -2.25 12.73
CA ASP A 412 -16.53 -3.57 13.11
C ASP A 412 -15.01 -3.65 12.96
N PHE A 413 -14.46 -3.15 11.84
CA PHE A 413 -13.02 -3.08 11.60
C PHE A 413 -12.29 -2.30 12.70
N VAL A 414 -12.81 -1.13 13.08
CA VAL A 414 -12.24 -0.30 14.16
C VAL A 414 -12.34 -1.00 15.51
N ALA A 415 -13.46 -1.65 15.81
CA ALA A 415 -13.65 -2.41 17.05
C ALA A 415 -12.67 -3.59 17.14
N GLN A 416 -12.48 -4.32 16.04
CA GLN A 416 -11.55 -5.44 15.96
C GLN A 416 -10.09 -5.01 16.07
N ILE A 417 -9.69 -3.85 15.53
CA ILE A 417 -8.36 -3.29 15.77
C ILE A 417 -8.14 -3.08 17.27
N LYS A 418 -9.08 -2.43 17.96
CA LYS A 418 -8.97 -2.17 19.41
C LYS A 418 -8.86 -3.47 20.20
N GLN A 419 -9.67 -4.46 19.87
CA GLN A 419 -9.65 -5.77 20.52
C GLN A 419 -8.33 -6.51 20.26
N ALA A 420 -7.86 -6.53 19.02
CA ALA A 420 -6.64 -7.24 18.65
C ALA A 420 -5.41 -6.67 19.36
N ILE A 421 -5.35 -5.35 19.58
CA ILE A 421 -4.21 -4.68 20.22
C ILE A 421 -4.39 -4.48 21.73
N GLU A 422 -5.52 -4.86 22.33
CA GLU A 422 -5.77 -4.77 23.77
C GLU A 422 -4.66 -5.41 24.63
N PRO A 423 -4.06 -6.56 24.24
CA PRO A 423 -2.94 -7.14 24.99
C PRO A 423 -1.63 -6.34 24.90
N THR A 424 -1.62 -5.24 24.15
CA THR A 424 -0.44 -4.41 23.90
C THR A 424 -0.66 -3.02 24.50
N ASP A 425 0.39 -2.33 24.91
CA ASP A 425 0.30 -0.93 25.37
C ASP A 425 0.09 0.10 24.22
N THR A 426 -0.33 -0.36 23.03
CA THR A 426 -0.51 0.49 21.84
C THR A 426 -1.83 1.26 21.90
N LYS A 427 -1.76 2.56 21.58
CA LYS A 427 -2.95 3.41 21.49
C LYS A 427 -3.61 3.31 20.12
N THR A 428 -4.94 3.33 20.07
CA THR A 428 -5.68 3.57 18.82
C THR A 428 -6.10 5.03 18.75
N LYS A 429 -5.76 5.72 17.66
CA LYS A 429 -6.28 7.06 17.35
C LYS A 429 -7.22 7.01 16.17
N ILE A 430 -8.46 7.40 16.43
CA ILE A 430 -9.49 7.51 15.41
C ILE A 430 -9.44 8.91 14.82
N ILE A 431 -9.19 9.01 13.52
CA ILE A 431 -9.10 10.29 12.80
C ILE A 431 -10.48 10.63 12.22
N PRO A 432 -11.09 11.77 12.58
CA PRO A 432 -12.30 12.23 11.91
C PRO A 432 -11.95 12.79 10.53
N GLY A 433 -12.76 12.48 9.51
CA GLY A 433 -12.68 13.12 8.20
C GLY A 433 -12.63 12.16 7.00
N ASP A 434 -12.26 12.71 5.85
CA ASP A 434 -12.54 12.09 4.56
C ASP A 434 -11.44 11.14 4.02
N SER A 435 -10.22 11.18 4.57
CA SER A 435 -9.14 10.34 4.09
C SER A 435 -9.36 8.88 4.47
N ILE A 436 -9.71 8.05 3.49
CA ILE A 436 -9.90 6.61 3.65
C ILE A 436 -8.54 5.89 3.75
N TRP A 437 -7.55 6.38 3.02
CA TRP A 437 -6.26 5.73 2.82
C TRP A 437 -5.16 6.46 3.59
N LEU A 438 -5.06 6.20 4.90
CA LEU A 438 -4.09 6.90 5.75
C LEU A 438 -2.64 6.60 5.38
N GLN A 439 -2.34 5.39 4.92
CA GLN A 439 -1.01 5.00 4.45
C GLN A 439 -0.58 5.82 3.22
N GLU A 440 -1.51 6.29 2.41
CA GLU A 440 -1.20 7.01 1.16
C GLU A 440 -0.89 8.50 1.37
N THR A 441 -1.12 9.02 2.58
CA THR A 441 -1.02 10.46 2.86
C THR A 441 0.31 10.88 3.46
N LYS A 442 0.95 9.99 4.24
CA LYS A 442 2.16 10.31 4.99
C LYS A 442 2.94 9.05 5.34
N GLU A 443 4.25 9.20 5.40
CA GLU A 443 5.17 8.18 5.89
C GLU A 443 5.80 8.67 7.19
N ILE A 444 5.71 7.88 8.26
CA ILE A 444 6.16 8.30 9.60
C ILE A 444 7.53 7.66 9.89
N GLY A 445 8.56 8.48 9.76
CA GLY A 445 9.90 8.16 10.18
C GLY A 445 10.28 8.82 11.50
N TYR A 446 11.56 8.80 11.78
CA TYR A 446 12.18 9.45 12.92
C TYR A 446 13.55 9.97 12.52
N VAL A 447 14.17 10.69 13.43
CA VAL A 447 15.56 11.13 13.33
C VAL A 447 16.20 10.90 14.70
N GLN A 448 17.52 10.78 14.73
CA GLN A 448 18.30 10.58 15.95
C GLN A 448 19.26 11.75 16.17
N ILE A 449 19.38 12.21 17.40
CA ILE A 449 20.42 13.15 17.82
C ILE A 449 21.11 12.63 19.09
N PRO A 450 22.39 13.00 19.33
CA PRO A 450 23.09 12.63 20.55
C PRO A 450 22.40 13.24 21.77
N ASP A 451 22.39 12.51 22.87
CA ASP A 451 21.94 13.02 24.16
C ASP A 451 22.86 12.48 25.27
N LYS A 452 22.91 13.16 26.42
CA LYS A 452 23.69 12.71 27.58
C LYS A 452 23.27 11.33 28.09
N SER A 453 22.04 10.92 27.80
CA SER A 453 21.52 9.58 28.12
C SER A 453 21.78 8.52 27.03
N GLY A 454 22.41 8.92 25.92
CA GLY A 454 22.72 8.09 24.76
C GLY A 454 22.19 8.71 23.47
N ILE A 455 20.91 8.46 23.17
CA ILE A 455 20.25 8.97 21.97
C ILE A 455 18.89 9.57 22.31
N ARG A 456 18.51 10.64 21.62
CA ARG A 456 17.14 11.13 21.56
C ARG A 456 16.55 10.87 20.18
N THR A 457 15.31 10.40 20.15
CA THR A 457 14.53 10.19 18.92
C THR A 457 13.27 11.02 18.97
N PHE A 458 12.90 11.61 17.84
CA PHE A 458 11.64 12.32 17.64
C PHE A 458 11.04 11.88 16.31
N ASN A 459 9.72 11.86 16.27
CA ASN A 459 9.01 11.41 15.08
C ASN A 459 8.96 12.53 14.04
N SER A 460 9.05 12.16 12.78
CA SER A 460 9.06 13.08 11.67
C SER A 460 8.26 12.49 10.51
N ALA A 461 7.16 13.13 10.16
CA ALA A 461 6.27 12.66 9.09
C ALA A 461 6.54 13.38 7.77
N LEU A 462 6.91 12.61 6.75
CA LEU A 462 6.89 13.05 5.36
C LEU A 462 5.44 13.05 4.86
N LYS A 463 4.95 14.20 4.39
CA LYS A 463 3.59 14.35 3.86
C LYS A 463 3.60 14.34 2.35
N ARG A 464 2.53 13.80 1.78
CA ARG A 464 2.22 13.98 0.36
C ARG A 464 1.75 15.42 0.11
N GLY A 465 2.24 16.03 -0.97
CA GLY A 465 1.89 17.41 -1.30
C GLY A 465 0.39 17.65 -1.43
N GLY A 466 -0.10 18.69 -0.74
CA GLY A 466 -1.53 19.02 -0.66
C GLY A 466 -2.29 18.34 0.48
N ASP A 467 -1.67 17.47 1.28
CA ASP A 467 -2.32 16.89 2.46
C ASP A 467 -2.37 17.87 3.65
N ASN A 468 -3.59 18.29 4.02
CA ASN A 468 -3.83 19.12 5.20
C ASN A 468 -3.99 18.30 6.49
N GLN A 469 -4.26 16.99 6.42
CA GLN A 469 -4.52 16.19 7.63
C GLN A 469 -3.27 16.02 8.49
N SER A 470 -2.10 15.97 7.87
CA SER A 470 -0.84 15.87 8.59
C SER A 470 -0.48 17.08 9.46
N LYS A 471 -1.18 18.23 9.32
CA LYS A 471 -1.09 19.33 10.31
C LYS A 471 -1.50 18.88 11.72
N SER A 472 -2.35 17.86 11.84
CA SER A 472 -2.78 17.32 13.13
C SER A 472 -1.70 16.55 13.90
N LEU A 473 -0.59 16.19 13.24
CA LEU A 473 0.55 15.52 13.87
C LEU A 473 1.61 16.49 14.36
N LEU A 474 1.63 17.72 13.85
CA LEU A 474 2.58 18.73 14.29
C LEU A 474 2.36 19.05 15.78
N GLY A 475 3.44 18.97 16.54
CA GLY A 475 3.46 19.29 17.96
C GLY A 475 4.79 18.85 18.57
N ARG A 476 4.93 18.99 19.89
CA ARG A 476 6.12 18.57 20.65
C ARG A 476 6.68 17.21 20.24
N ASP A 477 7.98 17.17 19.96
CA ASP A 477 8.72 15.95 19.59
C ASP A 477 8.13 15.23 18.36
N PHE A 478 7.34 15.94 17.53
CA PHE A 478 6.70 15.43 16.33
C PHE A 478 6.68 16.48 15.22
N GLY A 479 7.66 16.37 14.33
CA GLY A 479 7.80 17.23 13.18
C GLY A 479 7.05 16.73 11.96
N THR A 480 6.71 17.64 11.05
CA THR A 480 6.10 17.28 9.77
C THR A 480 6.65 18.10 8.60
N PHE A 481 6.94 17.47 7.46
CA PHE A 481 7.60 18.11 6.32
C PHE A 481 7.08 17.57 4.98
N GLU A 482 7.45 18.21 3.88
CA GLU A 482 7.01 17.84 2.53
C GLU A 482 8.22 17.85 1.58
N ILE A 483 8.27 16.88 0.67
CA ILE A 483 9.29 16.78 -0.38
C ILE A 483 8.62 16.67 -1.74
N GLY A 484 9.11 17.48 -2.67
CA GLY A 484 8.64 17.50 -4.05
C GLY A 484 7.28 18.15 -4.23
N GLN A 485 6.96 18.47 -5.47
CA GLN A 485 5.65 19.03 -5.80
C GLN A 485 4.68 17.93 -6.21
N SER A 486 3.39 18.13 -5.91
CA SER A 486 2.32 17.29 -6.46
C SER A 486 2.36 17.36 -7.99
N ARG A 487 2.36 16.20 -8.64
CA ARG A 487 2.40 16.08 -10.11
C ARG A 487 1.16 15.37 -10.63
N GLY A 488 0.70 15.77 -11.82
CA GLY A 488 -0.39 15.10 -12.51
C GLY A 488 0.11 13.83 -13.18
N LEU A 489 -0.21 12.67 -12.61
CA LEU A 489 0.03 11.38 -13.24
C LEU A 489 -1.18 10.97 -14.08
N ASP A 490 -0.94 10.11 -15.07
CA ASP A 490 -2.03 9.46 -15.81
C ASP A 490 -2.78 8.48 -14.90
N PRO A 491 -3.99 8.05 -15.26
CA PRO A 491 -4.85 7.26 -14.37
C PRO A 491 -4.33 5.90 -13.98
N LEU A 492 -3.50 5.28 -14.83
CA LEU A 492 -2.86 4.02 -14.48
C LEU A 492 -1.85 4.19 -13.35
N ASN A 493 -1.32 5.40 -13.19
CA ASN A 493 -0.23 5.70 -12.27
C ASN A 493 -0.64 6.73 -11.20
N GLN A 494 -1.90 7.14 -11.11
CA GLN A 494 -2.37 8.21 -10.22
C GLN A 494 -2.09 7.97 -8.72
N TRP A 495 -1.87 6.72 -8.34
CA TRP A 495 -1.57 6.27 -6.97
C TRP A 495 -0.08 5.97 -6.73
N ALA A 496 0.79 6.09 -7.75
CA ALA A 496 2.21 5.76 -7.62
C ALA A 496 2.98 6.69 -6.65
N ASP A 497 2.44 7.89 -6.39
CA ASP A 497 2.98 8.87 -5.43
C ASP A 497 2.39 8.73 -4.02
N GLY A 498 1.53 7.74 -3.79
CA GLY A 498 1.08 7.38 -2.45
C GLY A 498 2.16 6.64 -1.66
N TYR A 499 2.15 6.74 -0.33
CA TYR A 499 3.20 6.18 0.51
C TYR A 499 2.98 4.72 0.95
N GLY A 500 1.89 4.05 0.54
CA GLY A 500 1.90 2.58 0.45
C GLY A 500 2.97 2.08 -0.55
N ASN A 501 3.50 2.99 -1.37
CA ASN A 501 4.57 2.77 -2.31
C ASN A 501 5.96 3.13 -1.78
N LEU A 502 6.10 3.50 -0.50
CA LEU A 502 7.37 3.84 0.15
C LEU A 502 7.51 3.04 1.45
N GLU A 503 8.30 1.97 1.40
CA GLU A 503 8.44 1.04 2.52
C GLU A 503 9.91 0.81 2.86
N VAL A 504 10.18 0.14 3.98
CA VAL A 504 11.55 -0.15 4.41
C VAL A 504 11.68 -1.55 5.01
N THR A 505 12.76 -2.24 4.68
CA THR A 505 13.07 -3.51 5.34
C THR A 505 13.39 -3.28 6.82
N PRO A 506 13.19 -4.27 7.70
CA PRO A 506 13.89 -4.32 8.98
C PRO A 506 15.42 -4.24 8.80
N PRO A 507 16.21 -4.09 9.87
CA PRO A 507 17.66 -4.22 9.81
C PRO A 507 18.08 -5.53 9.13
N LEU A 508 18.94 -5.42 8.11
CA LEU A 508 19.50 -6.53 7.34
C LEU A 508 21.03 -6.46 7.35
N ALA A 509 21.68 -7.54 6.93
CA ALA A 509 23.14 -7.57 6.80
C ALA A 509 23.62 -6.45 5.85
N GLY A 510 24.50 -5.57 6.34
CA GLY A 510 24.99 -4.40 5.61
C GLY A 510 24.02 -3.22 5.52
N TYR A 511 22.80 -3.35 6.06
CA TYR A 511 21.77 -2.30 6.12
C TYR A 511 21.18 -2.26 7.53
N PRO A 512 21.92 -1.77 8.53
CA PRO A 512 21.52 -1.83 9.93
C PRO A 512 20.34 -0.92 10.27
N MET A 513 20.07 0.10 9.45
CA MET A 513 18.86 0.92 9.54
C MET A 513 17.75 0.42 8.61
N GLY A 514 17.92 -0.76 8.01
CA GLY A 514 17.07 -1.24 6.93
C GLY A 514 17.40 -0.59 5.59
N ARG A 515 16.69 -1.05 4.54
CA ARG A 515 16.86 -0.55 3.17
C ARG A 515 15.52 -0.18 2.59
N VAL A 516 15.39 1.06 2.14
CA VAL A 516 14.12 1.55 1.56
C VAL A 516 13.84 0.82 0.24
N TYR A 517 12.57 0.52 -0.01
CA TYR A 517 12.10 0.03 -1.30
C TYR A 517 10.80 0.72 -1.70
N TYR A 518 10.58 0.80 -3.01
CA TYR A 518 9.42 1.50 -3.57
C TYR A 518 9.01 0.88 -4.91
N GLY A 519 7.76 1.04 -5.31
CA GLY A 519 7.24 0.52 -6.57
C GLY A 519 7.53 1.43 -7.78
N ASN A 520 7.80 0.78 -8.90
CA ASN A 520 8.08 1.37 -10.19
C ASN A 520 7.34 0.58 -11.27
N SER A 521 6.42 1.25 -11.99
CA SER A 521 5.64 0.65 -13.07
C SER A 521 6.37 0.64 -14.42
N GLY A 522 7.59 1.17 -14.48
CA GLY A 522 8.36 1.40 -15.72
C GLY A 522 7.89 2.62 -16.52
N THR A 523 6.63 3.02 -16.36
CA THR A 523 6.06 4.27 -16.92
C THR A 523 5.95 5.38 -15.86
N ALA A 524 5.87 5.00 -14.58
CA ALA A 524 5.97 5.90 -13.45
C ALA A 524 6.70 5.22 -12.26
N THR A 525 7.61 5.96 -11.65
CA THR A 525 8.22 5.66 -10.34
C THR A 525 7.44 6.39 -9.23
N LEU A 526 7.65 6.05 -7.96
CA LEU A 526 7.41 6.99 -6.84
C LEU A 526 8.03 8.36 -7.17
N ASN A 527 7.41 9.45 -6.70
CA ASN A 527 7.84 10.83 -6.99
C ASN A 527 9.38 10.96 -7.00
N PRO A 528 10.01 11.30 -8.14
CA PRO A 528 11.46 11.34 -8.27
C PRO A 528 12.14 12.25 -7.24
N GLU A 529 11.49 13.34 -6.81
CA GLU A 529 12.03 14.23 -5.78
C GLU A 529 12.07 13.54 -4.41
N VAL A 530 11.06 12.72 -4.10
CA VAL A 530 11.05 11.88 -2.89
C VAL A 530 12.13 10.79 -3.00
N VAL A 531 12.25 10.13 -4.15
CA VAL A 531 13.30 9.11 -4.37
C VAL A 531 14.71 9.70 -4.24
N ASP A 532 14.94 10.88 -4.80
CA ASP A 532 16.22 11.60 -4.68
C ASP A 532 16.48 12.03 -3.23
N PHE A 533 15.44 12.46 -2.52
CA PHE A 533 15.52 12.77 -1.09
C PHE A 533 15.89 11.55 -0.24
N ILE A 534 15.27 10.39 -0.46
CA ILE A 534 15.64 9.14 0.24
C ILE A 534 17.11 8.80 -0.02
N LYS A 535 17.56 8.89 -1.28
CA LYS A 535 18.98 8.67 -1.63
C LYS A 535 19.91 9.62 -0.89
N ALA A 536 19.52 10.88 -0.73
CA ALA A 536 20.29 11.89 -0.02
C ALA A 536 20.45 11.57 1.49
N GLN A 537 19.52 10.81 2.09
CA GLN A 537 19.64 10.40 3.50
C GLN A 537 20.74 9.36 3.74
N GLN A 538 21.09 8.57 2.71
CA GLN A 538 22.17 7.56 2.66
C GLN A 538 22.05 6.37 3.63
N VAL A 539 21.51 6.56 4.83
CA VAL A 539 21.48 5.54 5.90
C VAL A 539 20.58 4.33 5.63
N GLN A 540 19.60 4.47 4.73
CA GLN A 540 18.73 3.37 4.29
C GLN A 540 18.80 3.14 2.76
N GLY A 541 19.90 3.61 2.14
CA GLY A 541 20.09 3.59 0.70
C GLY A 541 21.20 2.64 0.23
N PRO A 542 21.31 2.40 -1.10
CA PRO A 542 20.43 2.92 -2.14
C PRO A 542 19.06 2.20 -2.13
N PRO A 543 17.96 2.92 -2.38
CA PRO A 543 16.62 2.34 -2.36
C PRO A 543 16.44 1.33 -3.50
N VAL A 544 15.61 0.31 -3.27
CA VAL A 544 15.33 -0.76 -4.23
C VAL A 544 13.99 -0.50 -4.93
N ASP A 545 14.00 -0.40 -6.24
CA ASP A 545 12.77 -0.32 -7.03
C ASP A 545 12.11 -1.70 -7.18
N ILE A 546 10.79 -1.77 -7.16
CA ILE A 546 10.01 -3.00 -7.25
C ILE A 546 9.08 -2.91 -8.47
N ASP A 547 9.02 -3.95 -9.30
CA ASP A 547 8.09 -3.93 -10.46
C ASP A 547 6.63 -4.01 -9.99
N THR A 548 5.94 -2.87 -10.04
CA THR A 548 4.51 -2.74 -9.73
C THR A 548 3.66 -2.45 -10.98
N SER A 549 4.24 -2.65 -12.18
CA SER A 549 3.63 -2.35 -13.49
C SER A 549 2.39 -3.15 -13.85
N TRP A 550 2.04 -4.15 -13.04
CA TRP A 550 0.91 -5.03 -13.24
C TRP A 550 -0.19 -4.86 -12.18
N LEU A 551 0.06 -4.10 -11.11
CA LEU A 551 -0.91 -3.81 -10.04
C LEU A 551 -1.81 -2.64 -10.41
N LEU A 552 -3.06 -2.64 -9.93
CA LEU A 552 -3.97 -1.53 -10.17
C LEU A 552 -3.54 -0.25 -9.44
N ILE A 553 -3.07 -0.38 -8.20
CA ILE A 553 -2.71 0.75 -7.32
C ILE A 553 -1.23 1.11 -7.45
N ARG A 554 -0.38 0.21 -7.99
CA ARG A 554 1.06 0.42 -8.24
C ARG A 554 1.93 0.45 -6.98
N ASN A 555 1.40 -0.01 -5.84
CA ASN A 555 2.05 0.15 -4.54
C ASN A 555 2.83 -1.12 -4.14
N ALA A 556 3.91 -0.94 -3.39
CA ALA A 556 4.79 -2.04 -2.99
C ALA A 556 4.19 -2.86 -1.83
N ASP A 557 3.43 -2.22 -0.94
CA ASP A 557 2.73 -2.85 0.19
C ASP A 557 1.64 -3.85 -0.24
N GLU A 558 1.21 -3.80 -1.51
CA GLU A 558 0.30 -4.79 -2.10
C GLU A 558 0.97 -6.16 -2.27
N ILE A 559 2.31 -6.23 -2.30
CA ILE A 559 3.01 -7.46 -2.71
C ILE A 559 4.13 -7.89 -1.78
N ILE A 560 4.60 -7.02 -0.88
CA ILE A 560 5.71 -7.26 0.04
C ILE A 560 5.34 -6.73 1.44
N SER A 561 5.62 -7.51 2.48
CA SER A 561 5.60 -7.05 3.87
C SER A 561 6.62 -7.81 4.72
N PHE A 562 7.01 -7.27 5.86
CA PHE A 562 7.93 -7.92 6.81
C PHE A 562 7.29 -8.09 8.18
N ILE A 563 7.44 -9.29 8.74
CA ILE A 563 7.04 -9.63 10.11
C ILE A 563 8.25 -10.17 10.90
N PRO A 564 8.32 -10.01 12.23
CA PRO A 564 9.39 -10.61 13.02
C PRO A 564 9.16 -12.12 13.17
N ASN A 565 10.22 -12.91 13.37
CA ASN A 565 10.10 -14.28 13.84
C ASN A 565 10.24 -14.41 15.37
N ASN A 566 10.07 -15.63 15.90
CA ASN A 566 10.21 -15.92 17.34
C ASN A 566 11.56 -15.49 17.94
N SER A 567 12.60 -15.37 17.11
CA SER A 567 13.94 -14.92 17.50
C SER A 567 14.20 -13.44 17.18
N GLY A 568 13.17 -12.69 16.79
CA GLY A 568 13.24 -11.28 16.41
C GLY A 568 13.83 -11.02 15.02
N GLN A 569 14.10 -12.04 14.23
CA GLN A 569 14.69 -11.89 12.89
C GLN A 569 13.59 -11.69 11.82
N PRO A 570 13.83 -10.93 10.74
CA PRO A 570 12.80 -10.60 9.74
C PRO A 570 12.37 -11.76 8.84
N LEU A 571 11.06 -11.99 8.70
CA LEU A 571 10.47 -12.85 7.67
C LEU A 571 9.80 -11.97 6.62
N LEU A 572 10.14 -12.19 5.36
CA LEU A 572 9.53 -11.55 4.21
C LEU A 572 8.24 -12.31 3.84
N MET A 573 7.10 -11.63 3.89
CA MET A 573 5.87 -12.08 3.23
C MET A 573 5.81 -11.49 1.83
N VAL A 574 5.54 -12.34 0.85
CA VAL A 574 5.37 -11.96 -0.54
C VAL A 574 4.17 -12.70 -1.13
N VAL A 575 3.37 -12.01 -1.94
CA VAL A 575 2.20 -12.63 -2.57
C VAL A 575 2.62 -13.76 -3.50
N SER A 576 1.80 -14.81 -3.60
CA SER A 576 1.97 -15.89 -4.56
C SER A 576 0.65 -16.23 -5.26
N PRO A 577 0.45 -15.71 -6.49
CA PRO A 577 -0.62 -16.10 -7.40
C PRO A 577 -0.73 -17.62 -7.61
N GLU A 578 0.41 -18.30 -7.72
CA GLU A 578 0.43 -19.76 -7.91
C GLU A 578 -0.02 -20.48 -6.64
N ALA A 579 0.38 -20.04 -5.45
CA ALA A 579 -0.11 -20.62 -4.20
C ALA A 579 -1.63 -20.40 -4.02
N GLY A 580 -2.17 -19.28 -4.52
CA GLY A 580 -3.62 -19.05 -4.60
C GLY A 580 -4.34 -20.04 -5.50
N VAL A 581 -3.82 -20.31 -6.70
CA VAL A 581 -4.36 -21.35 -7.61
C VAL A 581 -4.29 -22.73 -6.95
N LYS A 582 -3.13 -23.08 -6.36
CA LYS A 582 -2.93 -24.35 -5.66
C LYS A 582 -3.89 -24.54 -4.48
N LEU A 583 -4.26 -23.46 -3.78
CA LEU A 583 -5.25 -23.50 -2.71
C LEU A 583 -6.64 -23.92 -3.25
N LEU A 584 -7.07 -23.38 -4.39
CA LEU A 584 -8.31 -23.78 -5.04
C LEU A 584 -8.27 -25.26 -5.49
N GLU A 585 -7.16 -25.70 -6.11
CA GLU A 585 -6.98 -27.10 -6.51
C GLU A 585 -6.99 -28.05 -5.30
N GLU A 586 -6.39 -27.65 -4.19
CA GLU A 586 -6.38 -28.40 -2.93
C GLU A 586 -7.81 -28.60 -2.40
N LEU A 587 -8.63 -27.55 -2.40
CA LEU A 587 -10.03 -27.59 -2.01
C LEU A 587 -10.85 -28.52 -2.91
N ALA A 588 -10.68 -28.42 -4.23
CA ALA A 588 -11.36 -29.28 -5.19
C ALA A 588 -11.00 -30.76 -5.01
N LYS A 589 -9.70 -31.07 -4.80
CA LYS A 589 -9.20 -32.42 -4.52
C LYS A 589 -9.78 -33.02 -3.23
N LYS A 590 -10.08 -32.17 -2.24
CA LYS A 590 -10.74 -32.56 -0.98
C LYS A 590 -12.27 -32.70 -1.11
N GLY A 591 -12.83 -32.46 -2.29
CA GLY A 591 -14.27 -32.58 -2.55
C GLY A 591 -15.06 -31.28 -2.35
N TYR A 592 -14.41 -30.17 -1.99
CA TYR A 592 -15.07 -28.88 -1.70
C TYR A 592 -15.32 -28.02 -2.95
N ASN A 593 -15.71 -28.65 -4.06
CA ASN A 593 -15.91 -28.00 -5.35
C ASN A 593 -16.97 -26.89 -5.28
N ASP A 594 -18.03 -27.10 -4.49
CA ASP A 594 -19.17 -26.17 -4.41
C ASP A 594 -19.04 -25.19 -3.25
N ALA A 595 -17.91 -25.21 -2.53
CA ALA A 595 -17.66 -24.28 -1.43
C ALA A 595 -17.43 -22.87 -1.98
N ILE A 596 -17.98 -21.87 -1.28
CA ILE A 596 -17.94 -20.46 -1.69
C ILE A 596 -16.58 -19.87 -1.32
N VAL A 597 -15.94 -19.21 -2.27
CA VAL A 597 -14.77 -18.32 -2.07
C VAL A 597 -15.19 -16.87 -2.28
N ASN A 598 -14.43 -15.94 -1.72
CA ASN A 598 -14.72 -14.50 -1.77
C ASN A 598 -16.10 -14.19 -1.18
N ARG A 599 -16.42 -14.81 -0.04
CA ARG A 599 -17.75 -14.73 0.58
C ARG A 599 -18.15 -13.28 0.83
N ASP A 600 -19.37 -12.93 0.42
CA ASP A 600 -19.97 -11.60 0.52
C ASP A 600 -19.25 -10.49 -0.24
N LEU A 601 -18.32 -10.83 -1.15
CA LEU A 601 -17.61 -9.86 -1.98
C LEU A 601 -18.22 -9.77 -3.38
N SER A 602 -17.91 -8.67 -4.07
CA SER A 602 -18.22 -8.50 -5.48
C SER A 602 -17.49 -9.48 -6.40
N THR A 603 -16.61 -10.34 -5.88
CA THR A 603 -15.93 -11.43 -6.61
C THR A 603 -16.37 -12.83 -6.15
N GLN A 604 -17.45 -12.93 -5.36
CA GLN A 604 -17.97 -14.21 -4.86
C GLN A 604 -18.16 -15.24 -5.97
N THR A 605 -17.67 -16.46 -5.74
CA THR A 605 -17.81 -17.59 -6.65
C THR A 605 -17.62 -18.92 -5.90
N THR A 606 -17.70 -20.05 -6.59
CA THR A 606 -17.35 -21.37 -6.03
C THR A 606 -15.94 -21.79 -6.44
N VAL A 607 -15.34 -22.72 -5.69
CA VAL A 607 -14.04 -23.32 -6.06
C VAL A 607 -14.07 -23.88 -7.48
N ARG A 608 -15.13 -24.62 -7.84
CA ARG A 608 -15.35 -25.20 -9.17
C ARG A 608 -15.38 -24.13 -10.26
N ALA A 609 -16.19 -23.08 -10.09
CA ALA A 609 -16.32 -22.02 -11.08
C ALA A 609 -15.02 -21.22 -11.23
N ALA A 610 -14.29 -20.97 -10.14
CA ALA A 610 -12.98 -20.32 -10.19
C ALA A 610 -11.95 -21.15 -10.99
N LEU A 611 -11.87 -22.46 -10.74
CA LEU A 611 -10.97 -23.37 -11.47
C LEU A 611 -11.38 -23.57 -12.94
N ASN A 612 -12.68 -23.58 -13.24
CA ASN A 612 -13.18 -23.67 -14.61
C ASN A 612 -12.87 -22.40 -15.44
N ASN A 613 -12.61 -21.28 -14.77
CA ASN A 613 -12.15 -20.06 -15.44
C ASN A 613 -10.66 -20.15 -15.82
N LYS A 614 -10.39 -20.85 -16.93
CA LYS A 614 -9.03 -21.06 -17.44
C LYS A 614 -8.25 -19.76 -17.65
N SER A 615 -8.91 -18.67 -18.05
CA SER A 615 -8.26 -17.37 -18.25
C SER A 615 -7.79 -16.75 -16.93
N LEU A 616 -8.59 -16.83 -15.86
CA LEU A 616 -8.21 -16.34 -14.53
C LEU A 616 -7.03 -17.14 -13.97
N ILE A 617 -7.08 -18.48 -14.11
CA ILE A 617 -6.01 -19.37 -13.67
C ILE A 617 -4.72 -19.09 -14.45
N GLN A 618 -4.77 -19.04 -15.78
CA GLN A 618 -3.62 -18.74 -16.62
C GLN A 618 -3.04 -17.35 -16.35
N HIS A 619 -3.89 -16.35 -16.11
CA HIS A 619 -3.45 -15.01 -15.73
C HIS A 619 -2.64 -15.03 -14.43
N ASN A 620 -3.12 -15.72 -13.39
CA ASN A 620 -2.41 -15.80 -12.11
C ASN A 620 -1.11 -16.60 -12.22
N LEU A 621 -1.10 -17.72 -12.95
CA LEU A 621 0.13 -18.47 -13.20
C LEU A 621 1.16 -17.63 -13.97
N TYR A 622 0.71 -16.82 -14.94
CA TYR A 622 1.55 -15.85 -15.64
C TYR A 622 2.12 -14.80 -14.68
N LEU A 623 1.30 -14.23 -13.79
CA LEU A 623 1.78 -13.26 -12.78
C LEU A 623 2.83 -13.88 -11.87
N GLN A 624 2.65 -15.12 -11.41
CA GLN A 624 3.69 -15.80 -10.64
C GLN A 624 4.99 -15.90 -11.46
N GLN A 625 4.89 -16.42 -12.68
CA GLN A 625 6.05 -16.71 -13.52
C GLN A 625 6.82 -15.45 -13.92
N GLU A 626 6.12 -14.44 -14.39
CA GLU A 626 6.71 -13.28 -15.06
C GLU A 626 6.88 -12.07 -14.13
N LYS A 627 6.18 -12.03 -12.99
CA LYS A 627 6.26 -10.91 -12.04
C LYS A 627 6.85 -11.34 -10.69
N ILE A 628 6.27 -12.34 -10.04
CA ILE A 628 6.68 -12.72 -8.68
C ILE A 628 8.02 -13.49 -8.65
N ASN A 629 8.28 -14.41 -9.59
CA ASN A 629 9.54 -15.16 -9.60
C ASN A 629 10.77 -14.27 -9.85
N PRO A 630 10.75 -13.31 -10.81
CA PRO A 630 11.80 -12.31 -10.93
C PRO A 630 11.92 -11.42 -9.70
N LEU A 631 10.80 -11.02 -9.10
CA LEU A 631 10.79 -10.25 -7.87
C LEU A 631 11.48 -11.01 -6.73
N LEU A 632 11.11 -12.26 -6.47
CA LEU A 632 11.76 -13.13 -5.49
C LEU A 632 13.28 -13.20 -5.69
N SER A 633 13.73 -13.36 -6.93
CA SER A 633 15.15 -13.39 -7.27
C SER A 633 15.84 -12.05 -6.95
N LYS A 634 15.17 -10.93 -7.23
CA LYS A 634 15.64 -9.58 -6.89
C LYS A 634 15.69 -9.38 -5.38
N LEU A 635 14.63 -9.71 -4.65
CA LEU A 635 14.55 -9.54 -3.18
C LEU A 635 15.61 -10.37 -2.47
N LYS A 636 15.80 -11.65 -2.84
CA LYS A 636 16.87 -12.51 -2.29
C LYS A 636 18.26 -11.88 -2.46
N LYS A 637 18.53 -11.33 -3.64
CA LYS A 637 19.82 -10.68 -3.95
C LYS A 637 19.99 -9.36 -3.20
N GLU A 638 19.02 -8.45 -3.32
CA GLU A 638 19.12 -7.09 -2.80
C GLU A 638 19.01 -7.03 -1.26
N PHE A 639 18.26 -7.95 -0.66
CA PHE A 639 18.03 -8.03 0.79
C PHE A 639 18.84 -9.15 1.46
N GLN A 640 19.66 -9.89 0.69
CA GLN A 640 20.49 -10.99 1.20
C GLN A 640 19.67 -12.04 1.97
N LEU A 641 18.50 -12.41 1.44
CA LEU A 641 17.57 -13.36 2.05
C LEU A 641 17.71 -14.75 1.42
N THR A 642 17.54 -15.77 2.25
CA THR A 642 17.44 -17.18 1.88
C THR A 642 15.98 -17.64 1.89
N ASP A 643 15.69 -18.79 1.27
CA ASP A 643 14.31 -19.30 1.12
C ASP A 643 13.58 -19.54 2.45
N ASP A 644 14.29 -19.93 3.51
CA ASP A 644 13.73 -20.11 4.86
C ASP A 644 13.25 -18.79 5.50
N ARG A 645 13.58 -17.65 4.88
CA ARG A 645 13.18 -16.30 5.32
C ARG A 645 12.03 -15.72 4.52
N ILE A 646 11.47 -16.49 3.59
CA ILE A 646 10.43 -16.03 2.66
C ILE A 646 9.18 -16.88 2.83
N ILE A 647 8.07 -16.21 3.12
CA ILE A 647 6.73 -16.80 3.18
C ILE A 647 5.99 -16.35 1.92
N GLN A 648 5.71 -17.30 1.04
CA GLN A 648 4.83 -17.08 -0.11
C GLN A 648 3.37 -17.22 0.33
N VAL A 649 2.66 -16.11 0.38
CA VAL A 649 1.28 -16.01 0.87
C VAL A 649 0.30 -16.22 -0.31
N PRO A 650 -0.66 -17.16 -0.22
CA PRO A 650 -1.67 -17.35 -1.25
C PRO A 650 -2.42 -16.05 -1.57
N ALA A 651 -2.32 -15.60 -2.81
CA ALA A 651 -3.02 -14.45 -3.34
C ALA A 651 -3.54 -14.79 -4.74
N MET A 652 -4.57 -14.09 -5.21
CA MET A 652 -4.94 -14.10 -6.62
C MET A 652 -5.31 -12.68 -7.03
N PHE A 653 -5.13 -12.37 -8.31
CA PHE A 653 -5.38 -11.06 -8.88
C PHE A 653 -6.35 -11.16 -10.06
N GLY A 654 -7.19 -10.13 -10.18
CA GLY A 654 -8.02 -9.94 -11.35
C GLY A 654 -7.23 -9.31 -12.51
N TYR A 655 -7.81 -9.32 -13.70
CA TYR A 655 -7.12 -8.95 -14.94
C TYR A 655 -6.54 -7.52 -14.99
N SER A 656 -7.08 -6.60 -14.21
CA SER A 656 -6.57 -5.22 -14.09
C SER A 656 -5.60 -5.01 -12.93
N GLY A 657 -5.15 -6.08 -12.27
CA GLY A 657 -4.13 -6.01 -11.22
C GLY A 657 -4.64 -5.71 -9.82
N TYR A 658 -5.94 -5.81 -9.57
CA TYR A 658 -6.49 -5.73 -8.20
C TYR A 658 -6.44 -7.10 -7.52
N ALA A 659 -6.30 -7.12 -6.20
CA ALA A 659 -6.42 -8.35 -5.41
C ALA A 659 -7.83 -8.94 -5.56
N TRP A 660 -7.93 -10.17 -6.04
CA TRP A 660 -9.21 -10.84 -6.32
C TRP A 660 -9.98 -11.24 -5.05
N TRP A 661 -9.23 -11.43 -3.96
CA TRP A 661 -9.70 -11.55 -2.58
C TRP A 661 -8.86 -10.66 -1.67
N PRO A 662 -9.30 -10.38 -0.42
CA PRO A 662 -8.58 -9.52 0.51
C PRO A 662 -7.14 -9.99 0.71
N ASN A 663 -6.20 -9.08 0.48
CA ASN A 663 -4.79 -9.41 0.40
C ASN A 663 -4.18 -9.50 1.80
N MET A 664 -3.78 -10.70 2.20
CA MET A 664 -3.22 -10.95 3.53
C MET A 664 -1.78 -10.43 3.70
N VAL A 665 -1.06 -10.11 2.61
CA VAL A 665 0.28 -9.48 2.70
C VAL A 665 0.16 -8.02 3.13
N ASN A 666 -0.88 -7.31 2.67
CA ASN A 666 -1.21 -5.94 3.03
C ASN A 666 -1.79 -5.88 4.45
N SER A 667 -0.91 -6.11 5.43
CA SER A 667 -1.20 -6.35 6.85
C SER A 667 -0.31 -5.47 7.74
N VAL A 668 -0.70 -5.31 9.00
CA VAL A 668 0.00 -4.44 9.96
C VAL A 668 0.47 -5.25 11.17
N ALA A 669 1.78 -5.27 11.41
CA ALA A 669 2.34 -5.83 12.63
C ALA A 669 2.35 -4.78 13.76
N VAL A 670 1.74 -5.14 14.90
CA VAL A 670 1.60 -4.32 16.11
C VAL A 670 2.00 -5.15 17.33
N ASN A 671 3.24 -4.98 17.81
CA ASN A 671 3.70 -5.52 19.10
C ASN A 671 3.32 -7.00 19.37
N GLY A 672 3.59 -7.89 18.41
CA GLY A 672 3.26 -9.33 18.51
C GLY A 672 1.88 -9.73 18.00
N GLN A 673 1.08 -8.76 17.56
CA GLN A 673 -0.19 -8.94 16.87
C GLN A 673 -0.01 -8.66 15.37
N LEU A 674 -0.59 -9.48 14.50
CA LEU A 674 -0.67 -9.23 13.07
C LEU A 674 -2.12 -8.96 12.69
N LEU A 675 -2.40 -7.75 12.23
CA LEU A 675 -3.70 -7.32 11.76
C LEU A 675 -3.80 -7.61 10.26
N VAL A 676 -4.63 -8.58 9.90
CA VAL A 676 -4.71 -9.14 8.55
C VAL A 676 -6.10 -8.95 7.98
N SER A 677 -6.20 -8.61 6.71
CA SER A 677 -7.46 -8.59 5.97
C SER A 677 -8.11 -9.97 5.98
N ASN A 678 -9.41 -10.06 6.31
CA ASN A 678 -10.12 -11.35 6.30
C ASN A 678 -10.24 -11.87 4.85
N PRO A 679 -9.59 -13.00 4.49
CA PRO A 679 -9.58 -13.47 3.11
C PRO A 679 -10.94 -13.96 2.60
N ARG A 680 -11.93 -14.15 3.51
CA ARG A 680 -13.30 -14.60 3.17
C ARG A 680 -13.29 -15.87 2.30
N GLY A 681 -12.47 -16.84 2.72
CA GLY A 681 -12.30 -18.12 2.05
C GLY A 681 -13.50 -19.05 2.23
N PRO A 682 -13.38 -20.34 1.93
CA PRO A 682 -14.43 -21.32 2.19
C PRO A 682 -14.61 -21.63 3.68
N MET A 683 -15.86 -21.71 4.15
CA MET A 683 -16.18 -22.27 5.47
C MET A 683 -16.22 -23.79 5.39
N ILE A 684 -15.30 -24.45 6.07
CA ILE A 684 -15.20 -25.91 6.21
C ILE A 684 -15.29 -26.23 7.70
N ASP A 685 -16.27 -27.04 8.10
CA ASP A 685 -16.52 -27.40 9.51
C ASP A 685 -16.61 -26.18 10.45
N GLY A 686 -17.18 -25.08 9.96
CA GLY A 686 -17.34 -23.85 10.73
C GLY A 686 -16.08 -22.98 10.85
N GLN A 687 -15.00 -23.30 10.12
CA GLN A 687 -13.76 -22.51 10.09
C GLN A 687 -13.42 -22.06 8.66
N ASP A 688 -12.80 -20.88 8.54
CA ASP A 688 -12.33 -20.37 7.26
C ASP A 688 -11.02 -21.06 6.86
N TYR A 689 -11.06 -21.85 5.79
CA TYR A 689 -9.92 -22.65 5.37
C TYR A 689 -8.69 -21.81 5.00
N THR A 690 -8.92 -20.65 4.39
CA THR A 690 -7.84 -19.76 3.94
C THR A 690 -7.18 -19.09 5.14
N GLN A 691 -7.96 -18.69 6.15
CA GLN A 691 -7.43 -18.17 7.40
C GLN A 691 -6.52 -19.19 8.10
N GLU A 692 -6.97 -20.44 8.23
CA GLU A 692 -6.17 -21.49 8.88
C GLU A 692 -4.89 -21.81 8.11
N LYS A 693 -4.95 -21.83 6.77
CA LYS A 693 -3.76 -21.98 5.93
C LYS A 693 -2.76 -20.84 6.17
N PHE A 694 -3.24 -19.60 6.27
CA PHE A 694 -2.38 -18.45 6.55
C PHE A 694 -1.76 -18.54 7.96
N ARG A 695 -2.54 -18.88 8.99
CA ARG A 695 -2.02 -19.11 10.35
C ARG A 695 -0.88 -20.12 10.36
N GLN A 696 -1.02 -21.24 9.64
CA GLN A 696 0.03 -22.25 9.52
C GLN A 696 1.30 -21.70 8.85
N LEU A 697 1.15 -20.91 7.79
CA LEU A 697 2.27 -20.33 7.05
C LEU A 697 3.08 -19.36 7.92
N VAL A 698 2.41 -18.55 8.74
CA VAL A 698 3.08 -17.57 9.61
C VAL A 698 3.38 -18.10 11.01
N ALA A 699 2.99 -19.34 11.36
CA ALA A 699 3.26 -19.94 12.67
C ALA A 699 4.73 -19.86 13.13
N PRO A 700 5.76 -20.01 12.27
CA PRO A 700 7.16 -19.83 12.66
C PRO A 700 7.50 -18.45 13.22
N SER A 701 6.63 -17.45 12.97
CA SER A 701 6.82 -16.11 13.50
C SER A 701 6.49 -15.97 14.99
N GLY A 702 5.59 -16.83 15.50
CA GLY A 702 4.96 -16.67 16.81
C GLY A 702 4.01 -15.48 16.95
N ILE A 703 3.75 -14.76 15.86
CA ILE A 703 2.84 -13.62 15.87
C ILE A 703 1.39 -14.11 16.02
N THR A 704 0.59 -13.38 16.79
CA THR A 704 -0.84 -13.67 16.93
C THR A 704 -1.60 -13.03 15.76
N VAL A 705 -2.22 -13.87 14.93
CA VAL A 705 -2.95 -13.40 13.73
C VAL A 705 -4.39 -13.03 14.08
N ASN A 706 -4.77 -11.80 13.72
CA ASN A 706 -6.11 -11.25 13.89
C ASN A 706 -6.68 -10.87 12.51
N PHE A 707 -7.73 -11.57 12.07
CA PHE A 707 -8.40 -11.27 10.82
C PHE A 707 -9.45 -10.19 11.03
N LEU A 708 -9.39 -9.12 10.24
CA LEU A 708 -10.25 -7.95 10.34
C LEU A 708 -11.31 -7.92 9.24
N GLU A 709 -12.51 -7.44 9.55
CA GLU A 709 -13.62 -7.25 8.63
C GLU A 709 -13.38 -6.03 7.73
N ASP A 710 -12.50 -6.17 6.74
CA ASP A 710 -12.01 -5.10 5.88
C ASP A 710 -12.76 -4.99 4.54
N LYS A 711 -13.92 -5.64 4.39
CA LYS A 711 -14.70 -5.69 3.12
C LYS A 711 -14.89 -4.31 2.49
N TYR A 712 -15.20 -3.30 3.30
CA TYR A 712 -15.35 -1.93 2.84
C TYR A 712 -14.12 -1.44 2.07
N TYR A 713 -12.92 -1.67 2.62
CA TYR A 713 -11.66 -1.28 1.99
C TYR A 713 -11.33 -2.15 0.78
N HIS A 714 -11.56 -3.46 0.88
CA HIS A 714 -11.32 -4.39 -0.24
C HIS A 714 -12.14 -4.04 -1.49
N GLU A 715 -13.42 -3.70 -1.33
CA GLU A 715 -14.28 -3.29 -2.45
C GLU A 715 -13.81 -1.98 -3.09
N LEU A 716 -13.10 -1.14 -2.33
CA LEU A 716 -12.43 0.07 -2.81
C LEU A 716 -11.00 -0.17 -3.30
N ARG A 717 -10.57 -1.43 -3.43
CA ARG A 717 -9.26 -1.88 -3.93
C ARG A 717 -8.07 -1.59 -3.01
N GLY A 718 -8.32 -1.46 -1.71
CA GLY A 718 -7.28 -1.42 -0.67
C GLY A 718 -7.50 -2.48 0.41
N ASN A 719 -6.62 -2.57 1.39
CA ASN A 719 -6.69 -3.57 2.46
C ASN A 719 -6.30 -2.95 3.82
N THR A 720 -6.09 -3.79 4.83
CA THR A 720 -5.84 -3.37 6.22
C THR A 720 -4.67 -2.39 6.35
N HIS A 721 -3.55 -2.62 5.67
CA HIS A 721 -2.40 -1.71 5.73
C HIS A 721 -2.73 -0.37 5.08
N SER A 722 -3.32 -0.36 3.87
CA SER A 722 -3.73 0.86 3.17
C SER A 722 -4.66 1.76 4.00
N ALA A 723 -5.53 1.17 4.81
CA ALA A 723 -6.54 1.85 5.63
C ALA A 723 -5.98 2.47 6.93
N THR A 724 -4.79 2.06 7.35
CA THR A 724 -4.21 2.44 8.65
C THR A 724 -2.86 3.11 8.46
N ASN A 725 -2.28 3.61 9.55
CA ASN A 725 -0.90 4.09 9.59
C ASN A 725 -0.40 3.99 11.05
N THR A 726 0.90 3.85 11.29
CA THR A 726 1.44 3.60 12.63
C THR A 726 2.53 4.59 13.01
N ILE A 727 2.48 5.10 14.25
CA ILE A 727 3.62 5.75 14.88
C ILE A 727 4.44 4.66 15.56
N ARG A 728 5.67 4.46 15.08
CA ARG A 728 6.59 3.44 15.60
C ARG A 728 7.67 4.07 16.49
N GLN A 729 8.35 3.24 17.27
CA GLN A 729 9.56 3.62 17.97
C GLN A 729 10.75 3.54 17.00
N GLY A 730 11.56 4.59 16.95
CA GLY A 730 12.80 4.58 16.18
C GLY A 730 13.82 3.57 16.74
N GLU A 731 14.80 3.19 15.92
CA GLU A 731 15.87 2.28 16.31
C GLU A 731 16.59 2.78 17.57
N VAL A 732 16.89 1.85 18.49
CA VAL A 732 17.56 2.16 19.77
C VAL A 732 19.06 2.29 19.60
N LYS A 733 19.62 1.76 18.51
CA LYS A 733 21.01 1.97 18.13
C LYS A 733 21.16 3.23 17.27
N PRO A 734 22.16 4.08 17.53
CA PRO A 734 22.38 5.26 16.72
C PRO A 734 22.85 4.90 15.30
N PHE A 735 22.37 5.63 14.28
CA PHE A 735 22.77 5.39 12.89
C PHE A 735 24.27 5.60 12.65
N TRP A 736 24.92 6.35 13.53
CA TRP A 736 26.33 6.71 13.40
C TRP A 736 27.31 5.66 13.92
N GLU A 737 26.82 4.61 14.55
CA GLU A 737 27.65 3.45 14.94
C GLU A 737 27.89 2.48 13.78
N PHE A 738 27.28 2.72 12.61
CA PHE A 738 27.21 1.78 11.50
C PHE A 738 27.98 2.20 10.24
#